data_AF-A0A833JS48-F1
#
_entry.id   AF-A0A833JS48-F1
#
_cell.length_a   1.000
_cell.length_b   1.000
_cell.length_c   1.000
_cell.angle_alpha   90.00
_cell.angle_beta   90.00
_cell.angle_gamma   90.00
#
_symmetry.space_group_name_H-M   'P 1'
#
loop_
_entity.id
_entity.type
_entity.pdbx_description
1 polymer ?
#
loop_
_entity_poly.entity_id
_entity_poly.type
_entity_poly.pdbx_seq_one_letter_code
_entity_poly.pdbx_strand_id
1 'polypeptide(L)'
;MNNAANTRAFVEQLEQECLIPYENNTIGREECERRMGLMLGDSYANAASNVAKLWDLYVEDEKEEEGTSTYRRKIYAPGAGTKTGEDDVMYSAATGMGEAGVIAQVDYAFSQLALRVKEVLQNLPADRLDKPIDKLTLDLFGFSRGAAAGRHTAHEINQGENGLLAQMLADSGILWPKTVEIRFVGLFDSVAAIVNLAAGDALAHNNRNHPVELYLDPGKVGQAVHLTAAHEHRRNFALNSLRSRDGSLPANFREISLPGVHSDIGGGYGDSQREDVLLSLRLQVPRDRLSRPDQTLQWDNLEAKRQQIEAAGWIGPYNLPVRQSEQLQAWPKDQGPEGPARLDIVTLRHEHPAQDGRVELVLRMLRQVRGEYSRVPLRLMHRLAVEQEVPLREVDPTDETVLIQGELEPILQQILEQVVQGNDAPSLTTEHENLLLQRYIHYSAHYNAIETMVAGLPAKLQGFLSQCTSTFRRAPGVSTDRGRLMIQKILAMGVMAIALLGSGCSAWSKADDTLWMVRIAAPQHYEVWVTDMFLEKSGERSWRQPIGTVGCCWKGARGPTGPGGRADPFPELILVNWFSYAEQKYYTKIIQVPEDLLDRMREPATYVTQVDVRSGPRNLLTIGLAPGGTVVVWISNQIGNEIEVMRMQATELPGDPSRFTERTKGYLERNGDYLREHGIPTEGW
;
A
#
# COMPACT_ATOMS: atom_id res chain seq x y z
N MET A 1 -3.14 -12.04 -16.81
CA MET A 1 -2.82 -13.34 -17.43
C MET A 1 -2.73 -14.35 -16.29
N ASN A 2 -3.65 -15.32 -16.26
CA ASN A 2 -3.65 -16.42 -15.30
C ASN A 2 -2.57 -17.44 -15.67
N ASN A 3 -1.86 -17.99 -14.69
CA ASN A 3 -1.58 -19.42 -14.51
C ASN A 3 -0.53 -19.65 -13.39
N ALA A 4 -0.81 -20.65 -12.55
CA ALA A 4 -0.01 -21.16 -11.42
C ALA A 4 1.51 -21.35 -11.65
N ALA A 5 1.92 -21.56 -12.91
CA ALA A 5 3.33 -21.69 -13.28
C ALA A 5 4.14 -20.39 -13.06
N ASN A 6 3.48 -19.23 -13.02
CA ASN A 6 4.14 -17.94 -12.87
C ASN A 6 4.59 -17.66 -11.43
N THR A 7 3.95 -18.21 -10.39
CA THR A 7 4.28 -17.87 -8.99
C THR A 7 5.55 -18.56 -8.49
N ARG A 8 5.77 -19.85 -8.81
CA ARG A 8 7.04 -20.55 -8.49
C ARG A 8 8.21 -19.98 -9.30
N ALA A 9 8.01 -19.79 -10.61
CA ALA A 9 9.01 -19.16 -11.47
C ALA A 9 9.36 -17.74 -10.99
N PHE A 10 8.38 -16.97 -10.53
CA PHE A 10 8.56 -15.63 -9.99
C PHE A 10 9.37 -15.60 -8.69
N VAL A 11 9.11 -16.55 -7.77
CA VAL A 11 9.84 -16.67 -6.50
C VAL A 11 11.29 -17.11 -6.74
N GLU A 12 11.50 -18.12 -7.58
CA GLU A 12 12.85 -18.55 -7.99
C GLU A 12 13.60 -17.40 -8.68
N GLN A 13 12.90 -16.62 -9.50
CA GLN A 13 13.47 -15.47 -10.19
C GLN A 13 13.83 -14.34 -9.22
N LEU A 14 13.01 -14.03 -8.21
CA LEU A 14 13.32 -13.02 -7.19
C LEU A 14 14.55 -13.39 -6.34
N GLU A 15 14.64 -14.65 -5.92
CA GLU A 15 15.80 -15.16 -5.17
C GLU A 15 17.06 -15.17 -6.04
N GLN A 16 16.99 -15.73 -7.26
CA GLN A 16 18.13 -15.83 -8.16
C GLN A 16 18.62 -14.47 -8.68
N GLU A 17 17.72 -13.50 -8.87
CA GLU A 17 18.07 -12.23 -9.52
C GLU A 17 18.25 -11.08 -8.55
N CYS A 18 17.80 -11.17 -7.30
CA CYS A 18 17.93 -10.08 -6.33
C CYS A 18 18.60 -10.53 -5.05
N LEU A 19 17.95 -11.42 -4.30
CA LEU A 19 18.31 -11.71 -2.91
C LEU A 19 19.65 -12.46 -2.82
N ILE A 20 19.82 -13.55 -3.59
CA ILE A 20 21.08 -14.32 -3.61
C ILE A 20 22.24 -13.49 -4.18
N PRO A 21 22.10 -12.75 -5.30
CA PRO A 21 23.15 -11.85 -5.77
C PRO A 21 23.53 -10.75 -4.76
N TYR A 22 22.56 -10.19 -4.03
CA TYR A 22 22.79 -9.15 -3.03
C TYR A 22 23.52 -9.70 -1.80
N GLU A 23 23.10 -10.85 -1.28
CA GLU A 23 23.78 -11.55 -0.18
C GLU A 23 25.23 -11.91 -0.53
N ASN A 24 25.47 -12.28 -1.78
CA ASN A 24 26.82 -12.58 -2.29
C ASN A 24 27.62 -11.31 -2.67
N ASN A 25 27.12 -10.10 -2.36
CA ASN A 25 27.72 -8.81 -2.72
C ASN A 25 28.01 -8.63 -4.23
N THR A 26 27.28 -9.35 -5.08
CA THR A 26 27.44 -9.27 -6.54
C THR A 26 26.60 -8.17 -7.19
N ILE A 27 25.57 -7.69 -6.49
CA ILE A 27 24.78 -6.51 -6.86
C ILE A 27 24.67 -5.56 -5.66
N GLY A 28 24.54 -4.26 -5.93
CA GLY A 28 24.32 -3.26 -4.89
C GLY A 28 22.85 -3.20 -4.44
N ARG A 29 22.62 -2.56 -3.27
CA ARG A 29 21.28 -2.37 -2.68
C ARG A 29 20.28 -1.73 -3.64
N GLU A 30 20.66 -0.63 -4.28
CA GLU A 30 19.82 0.07 -5.27
C GLU A 30 19.41 -0.82 -6.45
N GLU A 31 20.29 -1.75 -6.85
CA GLU A 31 19.99 -2.68 -7.93
C GLU A 31 18.97 -3.73 -7.50
N CYS A 32 19.08 -4.22 -6.27
CA CYS A 32 18.08 -5.16 -5.75
C CYS A 32 16.73 -4.44 -5.55
N GLU A 33 16.68 -3.26 -4.94
CA GLU A 33 15.44 -2.48 -4.76
C GLU A 33 14.72 -2.22 -6.09
N ARG A 34 15.46 -1.86 -7.14
CA ARG A 34 14.88 -1.68 -8.49
C ARG A 34 14.34 -2.99 -9.06
N ARG A 35 15.06 -4.12 -8.93
CA ARG A 35 14.57 -5.44 -9.39
C ARG A 35 13.30 -5.83 -8.65
N MET A 36 13.24 -5.61 -7.34
CA MET A 36 12.04 -5.86 -6.54
C MET A 36 10.85 -5.02 -7.00
N GLY A 37 11.05 -3.72 -7.27
CA GLY A 37 9.97 -2.85 -7.78
C GLY A 37 9.42 -3.34 -9.12
N LEU A 38 10.28 -3.81 -10.03
CA LEU A 38 9.85 -4.34 -11.33
C LEU A 38 9.12 -5.69 -11.24
N MET A 39 9.42 -6.48 -10.21
CA MET A 39 8.82 -7.80 -9.98
C MET A 39 7.52 -7.71 -9.18
N LEU A 40 7.53 -6.99 -8.06
CA LEU A 40 6.45 -6.93 -7.08
C LEU A 40 5.50 -5.74 -7.30
N GLY A 41 5.86 -4.84 -8.23
CA GLY A 41 5.16 -3.59 -8.51
C GLY A 41 5.70 -2.42 -7.67
N ASP A 42 5.57 -1.21 -8.20
CA ASP A 42 6.14 0.02 -7.62
C ASP A 42 5.71 0.25 -6.17
N SER A 43 4.54 -0.24 -5.74
CA SER A 43 4.06 -0.11 -4.36
C SER A 43 4.93 -0.81 -3.32
N TYR A 44 5.71 -1.83 -3.70
CA TYR A 44 6.60 -2.56 -2.79
C TYR A 44 7.93 -1.83 -2.53
N ALA A 45 8.38 -1.02 -3.49
CA ALA A 45 9.60 -0.23 -3.37
C ALA A 45 9.37 1.16 -2.74
N ASN A 46 8.12 1.50 -2.39
CA ASN A 46 7.71 2.81 -1.88
C ASN A 46 7.78 2.89 -0.35
N ALA A 47 8.07 4.09 0.16
CA ALA A 47 8.03 4.37 1.60
C ALA A 47 6.60 4.46 2.14
N ALA A 48 6.45 4.54 3.46
CA ALA A 48 5.14 4.71 4.11
C ALA A 48 4.47 6.04 3.70
N SER A 49 3.15 5.99 3.44
CA SER A 49 2.34 7.18 3.18
C SER A 49 2.08 7.98 4.46
N ASN A 50 1.71 9.25 4.32
CA ASN A 50 1.35 10.12 5.44
C ASN A 50 0.09 9.62 6.18
N VAL A 51 -0.81 8.90 5.52
CA VAL A 51 -1.96 8.26 6.18
C VAL A 51 -1.50 7.15 7.12
N ALA A 52 -0.52 6.33 6.71
CA ALA A 52 0.05 5.29 7.58
C ALA A 52 0.76 5.92 8.79
N LYS A 53 1.54 6.98 8.56
CA LYS A 53 2.21 7.72 9.64
C LYS A 53 1.21 8.36 10.63
N LEU A 54 0.12 8.96 10.15
CA LEU A 54 -0.94 9.48 11.01
C LEU A 54 -1.65 8.36 11.80
N TRP A 55 -1.85 7.20 11.17
CA TRP A 55 -2.42 6.04 11.85
C TRP A 55 -1.52 5.54 12.98
N ASP A 56 -0.19 5.53 12.79
CA ASP A 56 0.76 5.20 13.87
C ASP A 56 0.70 6.21 15.02
N LEU A 57 0.54 7.51 14.71
CA LEU A 57 0.41 8.59 15.70
C LEU A 57 -0.93 8.58 16.45
N TYR A 58 -2.00 8.01 15.89
CA TYR A 58 -3.32 7.98 16.51
C TYR A 58 -3.33 7.16 17.81
N VAL A 59 -3.84 7.77 18.89
CA VAL A 59 -3.90 7.21 20.24
C VAL A 59 -5.04 6.21 20.35
N GLU A 60 -4.74 5.02 20.86
CA GLU A 60 -5.74 4.09 21.37
C GLU A 60 -5.66 4.07 22.89
N ASP A 61 -6.78 4.36 23.54
CA ASP A 61 -6.90 4.36 25.00
C ASP A 61 -8.33 4.01 25.44
N GLU A 62 -8.47 3.87 26.76
CA GLU A 62 -9.74 3.74 27.46
C GLU A 62 -9.68 4.69 28.65
N LYS A 63 -10.69 5.54 28.79
CA LYS A 63 -10.80 6.53 29.87
C LYS A 63 -12.17 6.46 30.51
N GLU A 64 -12.21 6.57 31.82
CA GLU A 64 -13.44 6.68 32.59
C GLU A 64 -13.42 7.99 33.37
N GLU A 65 -14.30 8.92 33.02
CA GLU A 65 -14.40 10.25 33.62
C GLU A 65 -15.86 10.54 33.96
N GLU A 66 -16.15 10.90 35.21
CA GLU A 66 -17.49 11.32 35.68
C GLU A 66 -18.64 10.37 35.28
N GLY A 67 -18.39 9.05 35.25
CA GLY A 67 -19.39 8.04 34.85
C GLY A 67 -19.56 7.84 33.34
N THR A 68 -18.73 8.49 32.52
CA THR A 68 -18.64 8.30 31.07
C THR A 68 -17.39 7.48 30.73
N SER A 69 -17.56 6.39 30.00
CA SER A 69 -16.45 5.57 29.49
C SER A 69 -16.20 5.89 28.02
N THR A 70 -15.00 6.39 27.72
CA THR A 70 -14.56 6.72 26.36
C THR A 70 -13.55 5.70 25.88
N TYR A 71 -13.81 5.11 24.71
CA TYR A 71 -12.94 4.14 24.06
C TYR A 71 -12.42 4.73 22.75
N ARG A 72 -11.10 4.79 22.58
CA ARG A 72 -10.46 5.24 21.33
C ARG A 72 -9.82 4.06 20.64
N ARG A 73 -10.19 3.85 19.37
CA ARG A 73 -9.69 2.76 18.53
C ARG A 73 -9.33 3.31 17.16
N LYS A 74 -8.42 2.64 16.46
CA LYS A 74 -8.04 2.97 15.08
C LYS A 74 -8.13 1.76 14.15
N ILE A 75 -8.46 2.03 12.90
CA ILE A 75 -8.49 1.04 11.82
C ILE A 75 -7.65 1.55 10.65
N TYR A 76 -7.07 0.63 9.88
CA TYR A 76 -6.33 0.97 8.68
C TYR A 76 -6.91 0.19 7.51
N ALA A 77 -7.39 0.92 6.50
CA ALA A 77 -7.86 0.34 5.25
C ALA A 77 -6.82 0.57 4.16
N PRO A 78 -6.24 -0.49 3.58
CA PRO A 78 -5.20 -0.34 2.60
C PRO A 78 -5.71 0.19 1.25
N GLY A 79 -4.82 0.78 0.45
CA GLY A 79 -5.18 1.48 -0.77
C GLY A 79 -5.75 0.58 -1.87
N ALA A 80 -6.78 1.06 -2.58
CA ALA A 80 -7.31 0.38 -3.76
C ALA A 80 -6.20 0.11 -4.80
N GLY A 81 -6.02 -1.15 -5.19
CA GLY A 81 -4.96 -1.59 -6.12
C GLY A 81 -3.64 -2.01 -5.46
N THR A 82 -3.52 -1.98 -4.14
CA THR A 82 -2.47 -2.72 -3.43
C THR A 82 -2.96 -4.13 -3.13
N LYS A 83 -2.11 -5.14 -3.35
CA LYS A 83 -2.35 -6.48 -2.83
C LYS A 83 -2.05 -6.43 -1.34
N THR A 84 -3.06 -6.14 -0.53
CA THR A 84 -2.92 -6.39 0.90
C THR A 84 -3.34 -7.78 1.21
N GLY A 85 -2.40 -8.47 1.80
CA GLY A 85 -2.76 -9.68 2.45
C GLY A 85 -3.47 -9.37 3.77
N GLU A 86 -4.79 -9.42 3.84
CA GLU A 86 -5.52 -10.15 4.90
C GLU A 86 -6.75 -10.83 4.27
N ASP A 87 -7.25 -11.91 4.86
CA ASP A 87 -7.96 -12.96 4.13
C ASP A 87 -9.40 -12.74 3.77
N ASP A 88 -10.12 -11.84 4.42
CA ASP A 88 -11.55 -11.77 4.18
C ASP A 88 -11.99 -10.69 3.19
N VAL A 89 -11.07 -10.14 2.37
CA VAL A 89 -11.47 -9.36 1.18
C VAL A 89 -10.62 -9.71 -0.03
N MET A 90 -10.98 -10.83 -0.67
CA MET A 90 -10.59 -11.14 -2.05
C MET A 90 -11.32 -10.20 -3.02
N TYR A 91 -10.92 -8.92 -3.07
CA TYR A 91 -11.49 -7.97 -4.04
C TYR A 91 -10.50 -6.99 -4.68
N SER A 92 -9.25 -6.88 -4.20
CA SER A 92 -8.38 -5.76 -4.61
C SER A 92 -7.48 -5.99 -5.84
N ALA A 93 -7.27 -7.24 -6.28
CA ALA A 93 -6.43 -7.52 -7.46
C ALA A 93 -7.22 -7.95 -8.71
N ALA A 94 -8.39 -8.57 -8.53
CA ALA A 94 -9.19 -9.17 -9.62
C ALA A 94 -10.46 -8.38 -9.94
N THR A 95 -10.96 -7.54 -9.04
CA THR A 95 -12.26 -6.86 -9.18
C THR A 95 -12.12 -5.35 -9.00
N GLY A 96 -11.41 -4.74 -9.96
CA GLY A 96 -11.68 -3.37 -10.40
C GLY A 96 -10.66 -2.31 -9.98
N MET A 97 -9.84 -1.89 -10.95
CA MET A 97 -9.29 -0.53 -10.94
C MET A 97 -10.45 0.48 -11.02
N GLY A 98 -10.39 1.58 -10.26
CA GLY A 98 -11.43 2.62 -10.26
C GLY A 98 -12.47 2.45 -9.14
N GLU A 99 -13.75 2.62 -9.46
CA GLU A 99 -14.86 2.74 -8.50
C GLU A 99 -15.03 1.51 -7.58
N ALA A 100 -14.93 0.32 -8.16
CA ALA A 100 -15.12 -0.93 -7.42
C ALA A 100 -14.05 -1.15 -6.33
N GLY A 101 -12.83 -0.65 -6.54
CA GLY A 101 -11.77 -0.68 -5.54
C GLY A 101 -11.99 0.30 -4.39
N VAL A 102 -12.64 1.45 -4.65
CA VAL A 102 -12.97 2.43 -3.62
C VAL A 102 -14.11 1.92 -2.73
N ILE A 103 -15.18 1.37 -3.31
CA ILE A 103 -16.29 0.80 -2.54
C ILE A 103 -15.79 -0.35 -1.66
N ALA A 104 -15.04 -1.30 -2.22
CA ALA A 104 -14.52 -2.43 -1.44
C ALA A 104 -13.60 -1.98 -0.28
N GLN A 105 -12.85 -0.88 -0.46
CA GLN A 105 -12.05 -0.29 0.62
C GLN A 105 -12.95 0.26 1.74
N VAL A 106 -14.09 0.87 1.41
CA VAL A 106 -15.08 1.36 2.39
C VAL A 106 -15.78 0.20 3.10
N ASP A 107 -16.20 -0.83 2.38
CA ASP A 107 -16.80 -2.05 2.94
C ASP A 107 -15.87 -2.69 3.97
N TYR A 108 -14.58 -2.83 3.61
CA TYR A 108 -13.56 -3.34 4.51
C TYR A 108 -13.40 -2.46 5.75
N ALA A 109 -13.32 -1.13 5.57
CA ALA A 109 -13.18 -0.20 6.69
C ALA A 109 -14.34 -0.30 7.69
N PHE A 110 -15.59 -0.36 7.20
CA PHE A 110 -16.75 -0.54 8.08
C PHE A 110 -16.81 -1.90 8.76
N SER A 111 -16.39 -2.96 8.07
CA SER A 111 -16.28 -4.29 8.66
C SER A 111 -15.27 -4.29 9.83
N GLN A 112 -14.09 -3.70 9.64
CA GLN A 112 -13.08 -3.56 10.68
C GLN A 112 -13.56 -2.67 11.84
N LEU A 113 -14.27 -1.59 11.54
CA LEU A 113 -14.89 -0.74 12.56
C LEU A 113 -15.87 -1.55 13.42
N ALA A 114 -16.80 -2.28 12.79
CA ALA A 114 -17.78 -3.08 13.50
C ALA A 114 -17.13 -4.15 14.39
N LEU A 115 -16.07 -4.81 13.90
CA LEU A 115 -15.28 -5.76 14.69
C LEU A 115 -14.64 -5.09 15.91
N ARG A 116 -13.97 -3.95 15.75
CA ARG A 116 -13.34 -3.23 16.88
C ARG A 116 -14.35 -2.72 17.91
N VAL A 117 -15.53 -2.27 17.46
CA VAL A 117 -16.62 -1.88 18.37
C VAL A 117 -17.13 -3.11 19.12
N LYS A 118 -17.32 -4.24 18.43
CA LYS A 118 -17.75 -5.50 19.06
C LYS A 118 -16.78 -5.96 20.15
N GLU A 119 -15.48 -5.92 19.89
CA GLU A 119 -14.44 -6.25 20.87
C GLU A 119 -14.52 -5.36 22.12
N VAL A 120 -14.78 -4.07 21.96
CA VAL A 120 -14.99 -3.16 23.09
C VAL A 120 -16.23 -3.56 23.87
N LEU A 121 -17.38 -3.74 23.20
CA LEU A 121 -18.64 -4.05 23.85
C LEU A 121 -18.63 -5.40 24.59
N GLN A 122 -17.93 -6.40 24.05
CA GLN A 122 -17.79 -7.72 24.68
C GLN A 122 -17.04 -7.69 26.02
N ASN A 123 -16.19 -6.67 26.23
CA ASN A 123 -15.46 -6.50 27.48
C ASN A 123 -16.23 -5.66 28.52
N LEU A 124 -17.43 -5.18 28.19
CA LEU A 124 -18.26 -4.41 29.11
C LEU A 124 -19.10 -5.32 30.04
N PRO A 125 -19.47 -4.83 31.23
CA PRO A 125 -20.42 -5.50 32.12
C PRO A 125 -21.77 -5.81 31.44
N ALA A 126 -22.39 -6.92 31.84
CA ALA A 126 -23.63 -7.45 31.25
C ALA A 126 -24.80 -6.44 31.18
N ASP A 127 -24.88 -5.51 32.13
CA ASP A 127 -25.93 -4.48 32.19
C ASP A 127 -25.75 -3.33 31.16
N ARG A 128 -24.64 -3.34 30.41
CA ARG A 128 -24.32 -2.37 29.36
C ARG A 128 -24.35 -2.95 27.94
N LEU A 129 -24.39 -4.28 27.79
CA LEU A 129 -24.37 -4.98 26.50
C LEU A 129 -25.62 -4.74 25.64
N ASP A 130 -26.78 -4.52 26.26
CA ASP A 130 -28.06 -4.30 25.56
C ASP A 130 -28.38 -2.81 25.32
N LYS A 131 -27.43 -1.90 25.60
CA LYS A 131 -27.64 -0.45 25.46
C LYS A 131 -26.90 0.09 24.22
N PRO A 132 -27.51 1.00 23.44
CA PRO A 132 -26.82 1.64 22.33
C PRO A 132 -25.70 2.55 22.83
N ILE A 133 -24.63 2.66 22.04
CA ILE A 133 -23.52 3.58 22.28
C ILE A 133 -24.07 5.02 22.31
N ASP A 134 -23.69 5.82 23.30
CA ASP A 134 -24.20 7.20 23.43
C ASP A 134 -23.68 8.12 22.32
N LYS A 135 -22.39 8.00 21.97
CA LYS A 135 -21.75 8.80 20.91
C LYS A 135 -20.66 7.99 20.18
N LEU A 136 -20.71 7.98 18.86
CA LEU A 136 -19.66 7.50 17.96
C LEU A 136 -19.05 8.68 17.21
N THR A 137 -17.78 8.98 17.47
CA THR A 137 -17.02 10.03 16.79
C THR A 137 -16.05 9.41 15.79
N LEU A 138 -15.98 9.94 14.57
CA LEU A 138 -15.19 9.41 13.47
C LEU A 138 -14.22 10.48 12.93
N ASP A 139 -12.95 10.09 12.77
CA ASP A 139 -11.93 10.88 12.08
C ASP A 139 -11.45 10.10 10.86
N LEU A 140 -11.57 10.70 9.67
CA LEU A 140 -11.32 10.03 8.40
C LEU A 140 -10.06 10.62 7.76
N PHE A 141 -9.08 9.77 7.46
CA PHE A 141 -7.87 10.17 6.75
C PHE A 141 -7.71 9.36 5.47
N GLY A 142 -7.33 10.03 4.38
CA GLY A 142 -7.16 9.36 3.09
C GLY A 142 -6.17 10.05 2.17
N PHE A 143 -5.48 9.28 1.35
CA PHE A 143 -4.56 9.75 0.31
C PHE A 143 -4.96 9.19 -1.05
N SER A 144 -4.95 10.02 -2.10
CA SER A 144 -5.22 9.60 -3.47
C SER A 144 -6.62 8.99 -3.62
N ARG A 145 -6.71 7.73 -4.07
CA ARG A 145 -7.95 6.95 -4.06
C ARG A 145 -8.49 6.70 -2.65
N GLY A 146 -7.62 6.56 -1.65
CA GLY A 146 -8.04 6.46 -0.25
C GLY A 146 -8.70 7.76 0.26
N ALA A 147 -8.37 8.92 -0.33
CA ALA A 147 -9.07 10.16 -0.03
C ALA A 147 -10.48 10.19 -0.67
N ALA A 148 -10.63 9.62 -1.87
CA ALA A 148 -11.95 9.37 -2.45
C ALA A 148 -12.77 8.39 -1.59
N ALA A 149 -12.14 7.32 -1.09
CA ALA A 149 -12.75 6.38 -0.16
C ALA A 149 -13.19 7.08 1.14
N GLY A 150 -12.34 7.91 1.75
CA GLY A 150 -12.70 8.67 2.95
C GLY A 150 -13.91 9.60 2.74
N ARG A 151 -14.04 10.20 1.56
CA ARG A 151 -15.23 11.00 1.19
C ARG A 151 -16.48 10.14 1.03
N HIS A 152 -16.35 8.98 0.40
CA HIS A 152 -17.45 8.04 0.25
C HIS A 152 -17.88 7.42 1.59
N THR A 153 -16.93 7.10 2.46
CA THR A 153 -17.19 6.69 3.86
C THR A 153 -18.02 7.73 4.59
N ALA A 154 -17.66 9.01 4.48
CA ALA A 154 -18.46 10.09 5.08
C ALA A 154 -19.88 10.16 4.52
N HIS A 155 -20.06 9.95 3.21
CA HIS A 155 -21.38 9.86 2.60
C HIS A 155 -22.20 8.71 3.18
N GLU A 156 -21.64 7.50 3.27
CA GLU A 156 -22.33 6.32 3.79
C GLU A 156 -22.71 6.46 5.28
N ILE A 157 -21.86 7.10 6.10
CA ILE A 157 -22.18 7.42 7.49
C ILE A 157 -23.39 8.38 7.55
N ASN A 158 -23.44 9.36 6.65
CA ASN A 158 -24.51 10.37 6.62
C ASN A 158 -25.88 9.82 6.19
N GLN A 159 -25.94 8.62 5.62
CA GLN A 159 -27.19 7.89 5.36
C GLN A 159 -27.85 7.37 6.66
N GLY A 160 -27.16 7.43 7.80
CA GLY A 160 -27.69 7.05 9.10
C GLY A 160 -28.04 5.56 9.18
N GLU A 161 -29.19 5.24 9.78
CA GLU A 161 -29.66 3.86 9.96
C GLU A 161 -29.92 3.10 8.63
N ASN A 162 -30.00 3.80 7.51
CA ASN A 162 -30.16 3.18 6.19
C ASN A 162 -28.82 2.97 5.46
N GLY A 163 -27.73 3.51 5.99
CA GLY A 163 -26.40 3.45 5.38
C GLY A 163 -25.70 2.11 5.59
N LEU A 164 -24.61 1.91 4.84
CA LEU A 164 -23.80 0.70 4.93
C LEU A 164 -23.24 0.45 6.34
N LEU A 165 -22.81 1.51 7.05
CA LEU A 165 -22.30 1.37 8.42
C LEU A 165 -23.35 0.79 9.37
N ALA A 166 -24.62 1.21 9.25
CA ALA A 166 -25.69 0.71 10.10
C ALA A 166 -25.95 -0.77 9.87
N GLN A 167 -25.91 -1.22 8.61
CA GLN A 167 -26.02 -2.63 8.24
C GLN A 167 -24.89 -3.45 8.86
N MET A 168 -23.64 -2.99 8.71
CA MET A 168 -22.45 -3.68 9.24
C MET A 168 -22.44 -3.78 10.78
N LEU A 169 -22.91 -2.74 11.47
CA LEU A 169 -23.08 -2.76 12.93
C LEU A 169 -24.18 -3.75 13.33
N ALA A 170 -25.34 -3.71 12.66
CA ALA A 170 -26.45 -4.62 12.93
C ALA A 170 -26.07 -6.09 12.70
N ASP A 171 -25.37 -6.40 11.61
CA ASP A 171 -24.84 -7.75 11.31
C ASP A 171 -23.85 -8.24 12.39
N SER A 172 -23.18 -7.30 13.06
CA SER A 172 -22.28 -7.58 14.18
C SER A 172 -23.01 -7.67 15.53
N GLY A 173 -24.32 -7.46 15.57
CA GLY A 173 -25.16 -7.44 16.78
C GLY A 173 -25.08 -6.13 17.57
N ILE A 174 -24.65 -5.04 16.94
CA ILE A 174 -24.43 -3.74 17.59
C ILE A 174 -25.60 -2.82 17.24
N LEU A 175 -26.24 -2.25 18.26
CA LEU A 175 -27.28 -1.24 18.08
C LEU A 175 -26.69 0.06 17.52
N TRP A 176 -27.45 0.74 16.66
CA TRP A 176 -27.06 2.04 16.13
C TRP A 176 -26.79 3.05 17.27
N PRO A 177 -25.67 3.81 17.24
CA PRO A 177 -25.37 4.80 18.27
C PRO A 177 -26.42 5.92 18.33
N LYS A 178 -26.68 6.46 19.52
CA LYS A 178 -27.63 7.59 19.68
C LYS A 178 -27.17 8.83 18.93
N THR A 179 -25.86 9.06 18.88
CA THR A 179 -25.23 10.17 18.15
C THR A 179 -24.06 9.64 17.33
N VAL A 180 -24.01 10.00 16.05
CA VAL A 180 -22.87 9.74 15.15
C VAL A 180 -22.37 11.06 14.61
N GLU A 181 -21.07 11.31 14.74
CA GLU A 181 -20.41 12.55 14.33
C GLU A 181 -19.14 12.24 13.54
N ILE A 182 -18.97 12.90 12.40
CA ILE A 182 -17.68 12.95 11.70
C ILE A 182 -16.99 14.23 12.15
N ARG A 183 -15.99 14.11 13.03
CA ARG A 183 -15.30 15.27 13.59
C ARG A 183 -14.31 15.86 12.60
N PHE A 184 -13.51 15.03 11.95
CA PHE A 184 -12.46 15.48 11.05
C PHE A 184 -12.36 14.63 9.78
N VAL A 185 -12.15 15.28 8.62
CA VAL A 185 -11.83 14.63 7.34
C VAL A 185 -10.54 15.20 6.77
N GLY A 186 -9.44 14.47 6.90
CA GLY A 186 -8.10 14.81 6.42
C GLY A 186 -7.76 14.13 5.10
N LEU A 187 -7.68 14.90 4.01
CA LEU A 187 -7.46 14.41 2.66
C LEU A 187 -6.10 14.85 2.13
N PHE A 188 -5.37 13.92 1.51
CA PHE A 188 -4.16 14.20 0.75
C PHE A 188 -4.45 13.92 -0.73
N ASP A 189 -4.36 14.95 -1.55
CA ASP A 189 -4.42 14.95 -3.01
C ASP A 189 -5.42 13.95 -3.62
N SER A 190 -6.72 14.11 -3.27
CA SER A 190 -7.81 13.25 -3.75
C SER A 190 -7.84 13.05 -5.25
N VAL A 191 -7.79 11.79 -5.67
CA VAL A 191 -7.90 11.35 -7.07
C VAL A 191 -8.85 10.14 -7.12
N ALA A 192 -9.96 10.27 -7.84
CA ALA A 192 -10.91 9.19 -8.06
C ALA A 192 -10.54 8.32 -9.27
N ALA A 193 -9.77 8.86 -10.24
CA ALA A 193 -9.31 8.25 -11.49
C ALA A 193 -10.01 6.93 -11.88
N ILE A 194 -11.10 7.09 -12.64
CA ILE A 194 -12.04 6.00 -12.93
C ILE A 194 -11.77 5.51 -14.33
N VAL A 195 -11.10 4.36 -14.38
CA VAL A 195 -10.88 3.65 -15.64
C VAL A 195 -11.98 2.60 -15.75
N ASN A 196 -13.07 2.93 -16.44
CA ASN A 196 -14.14 1.98 -16.73
C ASN A 196 -13.86 1.24 -18.05
N LEU A 197 -13.00 0.21 -17.97
CA LEU A 197 -12.67 -0.66 -19.11
C LEU A 197 -13.89 -1.40 -19.66
N ALA A 198 -14.90 -1.70 -18.84
CA ALA A 198 -16.10 -2.42 -19.25
C ALA A 198 -17.06 -1.57 -20.11
N ALA A 199 -16.98 -0.23 -20.02
CA ALA A 199 -17.77 0.69 -20.83
C ALA A 199 -17.05 1.20 -22.09
N GLY A 200 -15.84 0.70 -22.39
CA GLY A 200 -15.04 1.17 -23.52
C GLY A 200 -14.40 2.54 -23.32
N ASP A 201 -14.36 3.04 -22.08
CA ASP A 201 -13.75 4.33 -21.73
C ASP A 201 -12.32 4.10 -21.20
N ALA A 202 -11.34 4.18 -22.11
CA ALA A 202 -9.93 4.00 -21.80
C ALA A 202 -9.25 5.26 -21.22
N LEU A 203 -10.04 6.30 -20.88
CA LEU A 203 -9.51 7.60 -20.46
C LEU A 203 -10.01 7.96 -19.05
N ALA A 204 -9.10 7.89 -18.07
CA ALA A 204 -9.31 8.22 -16.64
C ALA A 204 -9.66 9.71 -16.35
N HIS A 205 -10.06 10.46 -17.38
CA HIS A 205 -10.29 11.90 -17.37
C HIS A 205 -11.77 12.29 -17.30
N ASN A 206 -12.68 11.32 -17.15
CA ASN A 206 -14.11 11.60 -17.09
C ASN A 206 -14.55 11.85 -15.63
N ASN A 207 -15.45 12.81 -15.42
CA ASN A 207 -16.00 13.14 -14.11
C ASN A 207 -17.15 12.19 -13.70
N ARG A 208 -17.15 10.96 -14.22
CA ARG A 208 -18.17 9.96 -13.91
C ARG A 208 -17.66 9.15 -12.75
N ASN A 209 -17.99 9.63 -11.55
CA ASN A 209 -17.58 8.99 -10.31
C ASN A 209 -18.59 8.01 -9.71
N HIS A 210 -19.74 7.86 -10.33
CA HIS A 210 -20.81 7.00 -9.82
C HIS A 210 -20.46 5.52 -10.03
N PRO A 211 -20.38 4.69 -8.97
CA PRO A 211 -21.11 4.84 -7.69
C PRO A 211 -20.37 5.49 -6.49
N VAL A 212 -19.13 5.94 -6.65
CA VAL A 212 -18.37 6.61 -5.58
C VAL A 212 -18.85 8.05 -5.35
N GLU A 213 -19.43 8.28 -4.19
CA GLU A 213 -19.91 9.60 -3.78
C GLU A 213 -18.81 10.42 -3.12
N LEU A 214 -18.42 11.52 -3.77
CA LEU A 214 -17.35 12.41 -3.30
C LEU A 214 -17.85 13.66 -2.57
N TYR A 215 -19.16 13.92 -2.56
CA TYR A 215 -19.70 15.10 -1.88
C TYR A 215 -19.62 14.92 -0.36
N LEU A 216 -19.04 15.90 0.33
CA LEU A 216 -19.07 15.99 1.79
C LEU A 216 -20.14 17.01 2.19
N ASP A 217 -21.10 16.58 3.02
CA ASP A 217 -22.11 17.47 3.58
C ASP A 217 -21.51 18.31 4.72
N PRO A 218 -21.38 19.64 4.56
CA PRO A 218 -20.77 20.51 5.57
C PRO A 218 -21.59 20.61 6.87
N GLY A 219 -22.88 20.24 6.85
CA GLY A 219 -23.72 20.18 8.05
C GLY A 219 -23.52 18.90 8.88
N LYS A 220 -22.78 17.92 8.36
CA LYS A 220 -22.54 16.61 8.99
C LYS A 220 -21.07 16.32 9.27
N VAL A 221 -20.17 17.16 8.76
CA VAL A 221 -18.73 17.06 8.97
C VAL A 221 -18.29 18.24 9.84
N GLY A 222 -17.56 17.97 10.92
CA GLY A 222 -16.99 18.98 11.81
C GLY A 222 -16.02 19.88 11.06
N GLN A 223 -14.87 19.36 10.66
CA GLN A 223 -13.88 20.05 9.82
C GLN A 223 -13.38 19.14 8.68
N ALA A 224 -13.26 19.67 7.47
CA ALA A 224 -12.55 19.00 6.37
C ALA A 224 -11.30 19.79 5.97
N VAL A 225 -10.19 19.09 5.76
CA VAL A 225 -8.93 19.66 5.27
C VAL A 225 -8.43 18.82 4.12
N HIS A 226 -8.17 19.44 2.97
CA HIS A 226 -7.61 18.78 1.80
C HIS A 226 -6.31 19.44 1.38
N LEU A 227 -5.17 18.74 1.56
CA LEU A 227 -3.87 19.17 1.06
C LEU A 227 -3.71 18.72 -0.39
N THR A 228 -3.39 19.63 -1.30
CA THR A 228 -3.35 19.37 -2.75
C THR A 228 -1.96 19.65 -3.34
N ALA A 229 -1.62 18.90 -4.39
CA ALA A 229 -0.32 18.99 -5.06
C ALA A 229 -0.33 20.04 -6.18
N ALA A 230 0.46 21.11 -6.04
CA ALA A 230 0.55 22.20 -7.01
C ALA A 230 1.29 21.83 -8.31
N HIS A 231 2.26 20.92 -8.25
CA HIS A 231 3.11 20.51 -9.38
C HIS A 231 2.66 19.19 -10.04
N GLU A 232 1.52 18.62 -9.62
CA GLU A 232 1.00 17.40 -10.23
C GLU A 232 0.35 17.68 -11.59
N HIS A 233 0.97 17.16 -12.65
CA HIS A 233 0.59 17.44 -14.05
C HIS A 233 0.30 16.16 -14.87
N ARG A 234 0.29 14.98 -14.25
CA ARG A 234 -0.09 13.74 -14.95
C ARG A 234 -1.57 13.76 -15.29
N ARG A 235 -1.91 13.38 -16.52
CA ARG A 235 -3.30 13.31 -17.01
C ARG A 235 -4.19 12.38 -16.18
N ASN A 236 -3.64 11.26 -15.70
CA ASN A 236 -4.39 10.25 -14.96
C ASN A 236 -4.56 10.58 -13.46
N PHE A 237 -4.05 11.73 -13.00
CA PHE A 237 -4.12 12.18 -11.62
C PHE A 237 -4.95 13.46 -11.51
N ALA A 238 -6.16 13.47 -12.07
CA ALA A 238 -7.07 14.61 -11.97
C ALA A 238 -7.52 14.84 -10.51
N LEU A 239 -7.43 16.08 -10.04
CA LEU A 239 -7.81 16.44 -8.66
C LEU A 239 -9.34 16.43 -8.53
N ASN A 240 -9.84 15.77 -7.48
CA ASN A 240 -11.21 15.96 -7.03
C ASN A 240 -11.23 16.99 -5.90
N SER A 241 -11.48 18.25 -6.26
CA SER A 241 -11.53 19.37 -5.32
C SER A 241 -12.70 19.24 -4.33
N LEU A 242 -12.55 19.85 -3.15
CA LEU A 242 -13.65 20.13 -2.22
C LEU A 242 -14.46 21.38 -2.62
N ARG A 243 -13.91 22.22 -3.50
CA ARG A 243 -14.55 23.46 -3.93
C ARG A 243 -15.79 23.16 -4.75
N SER A 244 -16.82 23.96 -4.53
CA SER A 244 -18.01 24.01 -5.37
C SER A 244 -17.66 24.53 -6.77
N ARG A 245 -18.61 24.41 -7.71
CA ARG A 245 -18.40 24.85 -9.11
C ARG A 245 -18.03 26.33 -9.23
N ASP A 246 -18.51 27.15 -8.31
CA ASP A 246 -18.24 28.58 -8.21
C ASP A 246 -16.92 28.90 -7.50
N GLY A 247 -16.15 27.87 -7.08
CA GLY A 247 -14.88 28.00 -6.38
C GLY A 247 -15.02 28.20 -4.86
N SER A 248 -16.24 28.27 -4.34
CA SER A 248 -16.50 28.46 -2.91
C SER A 248 -16.24 27.20 -2.08
N LEU A 249 -15.93 27.41 -0.80
CA LEU A 249 -15.83 26.36 0.22
C LEU A 249 -16.74 26.69 1.40
N PRO A 250 -17.37 25.67 2.01
CA PRO A 250 -17.99 25.83 3.33
C PRO A 250 -16.99 26.35 4.37
N ALA A 251 -17.48 27.08 5.38
CA ALA A 251 -16.63 27.71 6.40
C ALA A 251 -15.78 26.71 7.19
N ASN A 252 -16.27 25.49 7.35
CA ASN A 252 -15.60 24.38 8.03
C ASN A 252 -14.74 23.51 7.09
N PHE A 253 -14.58 23.89 5.82
CA PHE A 253 -13.76 23.16 4.86
C PHE A 253 -12.56 24.01 4.46
N ARG A 254 -11.39 23.40 4.32
CA ARG A 254 -10.18 24.04 3.81
C ARG A 254 -9.55 23.18 2.73
N GLU A 255 -9.11 23.80 1.64
CA GLU A 255 -8.36 23.15 0.57
C GLU A 255 -7.08 23.93 0.34
N ILE A 256 -5.96 23.37 0.82
CA ILE A 256 -4.66 24.03 0.89
C ILE A 256 -3.76 23.49 -0.22
N SER A 257 -3.26 24.37 -1.09
CA SER A 257 -2.34 24.02 -2.19
C SER A 257 -0.90 24.13 -1.73
N LEU A 258 -0.17 23.02 -1.75
CA LEU A 258 1.23 22.95 -1.34
C LEU A 258 2.15 22.66 -2.54
N PRO A 259 3.41 23.15 -2.51
CA PRO A 259 4.43 22.74 -3.46
C PRO A 259 4.58 21.21 -3.47
N GLY A 260 4.72 20.61 -4.65
CA GLY A 260 5.03 19.18 -4.79
C GLY A 260 4.10 18.47 -5.75
N VAL A 261 4.44 17.23 -6.06
CA VAL A 261 3.58 16.29 -6.82
C VAL A 261 2.79 15.39 -5.86
N HIS A 262 1.95 14.51 -6.41
CA HIS A 262 1.01 13.69 -5.65
C HIS A 262 1.58 13.01 -4.38
N SER A 263 2.71 12.30 -4.52
CA SER A 263 3.36 11.58 -3.41
C SER A 263 4.32 12.45 -2.59
N ASP A 264 4.64 13.66 -3.05
CA ASP A 264 5.26 14.67 -2.17
C ASP A 264 4.25 15.16 -1.13
N ILE A 265 2.95 15.15 -1.46
CA ILE A 265 1.88 15.54 -0.53
C ILE A 265 1.41 14.37 0.33
N GLY A 266 1.15 13.23 -0.29
CA GLY A 266 0.62 12.04 0.41
C GLY A 266 1.66 11.09 1.00
N GLY A 267 2.95 11.29 0.70
CA GLY A 267 4.02 10.34 0.98
C GLY A 267 4.11 9.20 -0.03
N GLY A 268 5.12 8.35 0.14
CA GLY A 268 5.38 7.19 -0.72
C GLY A 268 6.74 7.20 -1.41
N TYR A 269 7.40 8.36 -1.53
CA TYR A 269 8.77 8.40 -2.03
C TYR A 269 9.77 7.95 -0.96
N GLY A 270 10.78 7.19 -1.37
CA GLY A 270 11.92 6.85 -0.52
C GLY A 270 12.74 8.08 -0.16
N ASP A 271 13.57 7.99 0.87
CA ASP A 271 14.33 9.15 1.38
C ASP A 271 15.26 9.76 0.33
N SER A 272 15.76 8.97 -0.63
CA SER A 272 16.62 9.44 -1.71
C SER A 272 16.39 8.63 -2.99
N GLN A 273 16.18 9.32 -4.11
CA GLN A 273 15.87 8.71 -5.41
C GLN A 273 16.64 9.39 -6.55
N ARG A 274 17.22 8.57 -7.44
CA ARG A 274 17.80 9.03 -8.69
C ARG A 274 16.69 9.17 -9.73
N GLU A 275 16.36 10.40 -10.09
CA GLU A 275 15.42 10.70 -11.17
C GLU A 275 16.14 10.76 -12.51
N ASP A 276 15.81 9.83 -13.41
CA ASP A 276 16.26 9.78 -14.79
C ASP A 276 15.03 9.77 -15.71
N VAL A 277 14.53 10.97 -15.98
CA VAL A 277 13.19 11.17 -16.57
C VAL A 277 13.27 11.76 -17.96
N LEU A 278 12.50 11.18 -18.88
CA LEU A 278 12.32 11.68 -20.23
C LEU A 278 11.18 12.71 -20.22
N LEU A 279 11.49 13.95 -20.54
CA LEU A 279 10.55 15.08 -20.49
C LEU A 279 9.82 15.29 -21.81
N SER A 280 10.18 14.54 -22.86
CA SER A 280 9.52 14.56 -24.16
C SER A 280 9.31 13.15 -24.70
N LEU A 281 8.42 13.04 -25.69
CA LEU A 281 8.45 11.91 -26.61
C LEU A 281 9.80 11.90 -27.35
N ARG A 282 10.17 10.72 -27.86
CA ARG A 282 11.30 10.59 -28.78
C ARG A 282 10.90 11.14 -30.14
N LEU A 283 11.67 12.09 -30.64
CA LEU A 283 11.43 12.74 -31.93
C LEU A 283 12.39 12.16 -32.96
N GLN A 284 11.85 11.60 -34.04
CA GLN A 284 12.68 11.07 -35.12
C GLN A 284 13.26 12.21 -35.97
N VAL A 285 14.56 12.13 -36.26
CA VAL A 285 15.27 13.05 -37.14
C VAL A 285 15.02 12.68 -38.60
N PRO A 286 14.73 13.65 -39.50
CA PRO A 286 14.60 13.40 -40.93
C PRO A 286 15.84 12.76 -41.55
N ARG A 287 15.65 11.88 -42.54
CA ARG A 287 16.75 11.11 -43.16
C ARG A 287 17.82 11.99 -43.82
N ASP A 288 17.44 13.15 -44.36
CA ASP A 288 18.35 14.12 -44.98
C ASP A 288 19.17 14.93 -43.95
N ARG A 289 18.91 14.75 -42.65
CA ARG A 289 19.52 15.53 -41.54
C ARG A 289 20.20 14.68 -40.47
N LEU A 290 20.41 13.39 -40.69
CA LEU A 290 21.00 12.48 -39.69
C LEU A 290 22.41 12.86 -39.22
N SER A 291 23.18 13.57 -40.05
CA SER A 291 24.52 14.07 -39.71
C SER A 291 24.51 15.36 -38.88
N ARG A 292 23.40 16.10 -38.86
CA ARG A 292 23.22 17.39 -38.17
C ARG A 292 21.86 17.45 -37.46
N PRO A 293 21.62 16.58 -36.47
CA PRO A 293 20.33 16.52 -35.78
C PRO A 293 20.02 17.79 -34.98
N ASP A 294 21.05 18.54 -34.58
CA ASP A 294 21.01 19.85 -33.93
C ASP A 294 20.49 20.98 -34.83
N GLN A 295 20.43 20.77 -36.16
CA GLN A 295 19.92 21.75 -37.13
C GLN A 295 18.55 21.32 -37.68
N THR A 296 17.65 20.94 -36.76
CA THR A 296 16.31 20.44 -37.11
C THR A 296 15.24 21.09 -36.25
N LEU A 297 14.01 21.17 -36.78
CA LEU A 297 12.85 21.67 -36.02
C LEU A 297 12.60 20.83 -34.75
N GLN A 298 12.94 19.55 -34.77
CA GLN A 298 12.87 18.65 -33.62
C GLN A 298 13.78 19.14 -32.49
N TRP A 299 15.01 19.54 -32.80
CA TRP A 299 15.94 20.11 -31.84
C TRP A 299 15.42 21.43 -31.29
N ASP A 300 15.01 22.36 -32.17
CA ASP A 300 14.49 23.68 -31.76
C ASP A 300 13.30 23.56 -30.79
N ASN A 301 12.39 22.62 -31.06
CA ASN A 301 11.24 22.34 -30.18
C ASN A 301 11.67 21.81 -28.80
N LEU A 302 12.68 20.94 -28.75
CA LEU A 302 13.20 20.42 -27.48
C LEU A 302 13.99 21.48 -26.72
N GLU A 303 14.73 22.34 -27.42
CA GLU A 303 15.49 23.44 -26.82
C GLU A 303 14.57 24.49 -26.21
N ALA A 304 13.49 24.86 -26.91
CA ALA A 304 12.45 25.74 -26.34
C ALA A 304 11.84 25.13 -25.07
N LYS A 305 11.60 23.81 -25.05
CA LYS A 305 11.09 23.12 -23.86
C LYS A 305 12.14 23.06 -22.74
N ARG A 306 13.42 22.86 -23.07
CA ARG A 306 14.55 22.86 -22.14
C ARG A 306 14.60 24.20 -21.40
N GLN A 307 14.58 25.31 -22.14
CA GLN A 307 14.60 26.67 -21.59
C GLN A 307 13.39 26.95 -20.69
N GLN A 308 12.19 26.45 -21.03
CA GLN A 308 11.02 26.58 -20.15
C GLN A 308 11.21 25.89 -18.80
N ILE A 309 11.86 24.71 -18.79
CA ILE A 309 12.09 23.93 -17.58
C ILE A 309 13.22 24.54 -16.74
N GLU A 310 14.26 25.06 -17.38
CA GLU A 310 15.31 25.86 -16.70
C GLU A 310 14.72 27.12 -16.07
N ALA A 311 13.88 27.87 -16.80
CA ALA A 311 13.23 29.07 -16.29
C ALA A 311 12.27 28.78 -15.12
N ALA A 312 11.72 27.55 -15.06
CA ALA A 312 10.90 27.10 -13.95
C ALA A 312 11.73 26.67 -12.71
N GLY A 313 13.06 26.65 -12.78
CA GLY A 313 13.93 26.47 -11.61
C GLY A 313 14.19 25.02 -11.17
N TRP A 314 13.85 24.03 -12.00
CA TRP A 314 14.04 22.60 -11.67
C TRP A 314 15.50 22.17 -11.54
N ILE A 315 16.41 22.90 -12.22
CA ILE A 315 17.85 22.71 -12.16
C ILE A 315 18.51 24.02 -11.69
N GLY A 316 19.44 23.91 -10.75
CA GLY A 316 20.13 25.03 -10.11
C GLY A 316 21.07 24.59 -8.98
N PRO A 317 21.47 25.53 -8.10
CA PRO A 317 22.54 25.31 -7.13
C PRO A 317 22.19 24.36 -5.98
N TYR A 318 20.91 24.10 -5.72
CA TYR A 318 20.47 23.25 -4.61
C TYR A 318 20.36 21.77 -5.00
N ASN A 319 20.43 21.42 -6.29
CA ASN A 319 20.42 20.02 -6.71
C ASN A 319 21.60 19.27 -6.10
N LEU A 320 21.34 18.03 -5.69
CA LEU A 320 22.36 17.15 -5.16
C LEU A 320 23.19 16.52 -6.30
N PRO A 321 24.46 16.14 -6.03
CA PRO A 321 25.22 15.28 -6.93
C PRO A 321 24.44 14.02 -7.26
N VAL A 322 24.50 13.59 -8.52
CA VAL A 322 23.81 12.42 -9.04
C VAL A 322 24.77 11.56 -9.83
N ARG A 323 24.65 10.24 -9.70
CA ARG A 323 25.42 9.30 -10.51
C ARG A 323 25.11 9.44 -12.00
N GLN A 324 26.16 9.71 -12.76
CA GLN A 324 26.07 10.02 -14.19
C GLN A 324 25.85 8.75 -15.02
N SER A 325 25.19 8.87 -16.15
CA SER A 325 25.18 7.81 -17.17
C SER A 325 24.77 8.36 -18.52
N GLU A 326 25.45 7.95 -19.59
CA GLU A 326 25.07 8.27 -20.97
C GLU A 326 23.90 7.39 -21.45
N GLN A 327 23.69 6.23 -20.84
CA GLN A 327 22.53 5.39 -21.12
C GLN A 327 21.28 5.94 -20.44
N LEU A 328 20.18 6.03 -21.20
CA LEU A 328 18.88 6.43 -20.65
C LEU A 328 18.36 5.38 -19.67
N GLN A 329 18.01 5.81 -18.45
CA GLN A 329 17.48 4.95 -17.38
C GLN A 329 18.41 3.76 -17.08
N ALA A 330 19.71 4.04 -17.02
CA ALA A 330 20.76 3.04 -16.75
C ALA A 330 20.54 2.29 -15.44
N TRP A 331 20.93 1.02 -15.42
CA TRP A 331 20.92 0.19 -14.21
C TRP A 331 21.99 0.67 -13.22
N PRO A 332 21.83 0.45 -11.90
CA PRO A 332 22.79 0.95 -10.91
C PRO A 332 24.24 0.53 -11.17
N LYS A 333 24.48 -0.71 -11.61
CA LYS A 333 25.81 -1.17 -12.06
C LYS A 333 26.40 -0.42 -13.28
N ASP A 334 25.55 0.16 -14.12
CA ASP A 334 25.94 0.85 -15.37
C ASP A 334 26.05 2.38 -15.16
N GLN A 335 25.98 2.83 -13.91
CA GLN A 335 26.13 4.23 -13.54
C GLN A 335 27.59 4.56 -13.25
N GLY A 336 28.03 5.70 -13.76
CA GLY A 336 29.34 6.27 -13.52
C GLY A 336 29.42 7.07 -12.21
N PRO A 337 30.50 7.85 -12.03
CA PRO A 337 30.71 8.66 -10.83
C PRO A 337 29.63 9.73 -10.65
N GLU A 338 29.53 10.26 -9.44
CA GLU A 338 28.66 11.39 -9.14
C GLU A 338 29.13 12.67 -9.85
N GLY A 339 28.15 13.44 -10.31
CA GLY A 339 28.35 14.72 -10.98
C GLY A 339 27.13 15.62 -10.81
N PRO A 340 27.11 16.80 -11.45
CA PRO A 340 25.99 17.72 -11.32
C PRO A 340 24.70 17.15 -11.95
N ALA A 341 23.55 17.67 -11.50
CA ALA A 341 22.29 17.43 -12.18
C ALA A 341 22.33 17.99 -13.61
N ARG A 342 21.64 17.31 -14.54
CA ARG A 342 21.70 17.60 -15.98
C ARG A 342 20.29 17.71 -16.57
N LEU A 343 20.16 18.61 -17.55
CA LEU A 343 18.96 18.77 -18.36
C LEU A 343 19.40 18.96 -19.82
N ASP A 344 19.40 17.86 -20.57
CA ASP A 344 20.05 17.80 -21.87
C ASP A 344 19.14 17.19 -22.94
N ILE A 345 19.37 17.61 -24.19
CA ILE A 345 18.82 16.94 -25.36
C ILE A 345 19.74 15.78 -25.71
N VAL A 346 19.25 14.55 -25.56
CA VAL A 346 20.01 13.34 -25.84
C VAL A 346 19.75 12.89 -27.28
N THR A 347 20.84 12.64 -28.00
CA THR A 347 20.80 12.09 -29.36
C THR A 347 21.02 10.58 -29.32
N LEU A 348 20.00 9.81 -29.72
CA LEU A 348 20.05 8.36 -29.81
C LEU A 348 20.31 7.95 -31.27
N ARG A 349 21.43 7.27 -31.53
CA ARG A 349 21.75 6.74 -32.86
C ARG A 349 21.54 5.23 -32.85
N HIS A 350 20.76 4.74 -33.80
CA HIS A 350 20.51 3.32 -34.02
C HIS A 350 21.17 2.91 -35.32
N GLU A 351 22.20 2.08 -35.22
CA GLU A 351 22.85 1.47 -36.38
C GLU A 351 21.94 0.38 -36.94
N HIS A 352 21.53 0.53 -38.20
CA HIS A 352 20.71 -0.47 -38.90
C HIS A 352 21.60 -1.26 -39.87
N PRO A 353 21.41 -2.57 -40.06
CA PRO A 353 22.13 -3.35 -41.08
C PRO A 353 21.82 -2.96 -42.54
N ALA A 354 20.95 -1.98 -42.78
CA ALA A 354 20.67 -1.40 -44.10
C ALA A 354 21.13 0.07 -44.13
N GLN A 355 21.36 0.63 -45.33
CA GLN A 355 22.13 1.87 -45.54
C GLN A 355 21.61 3.15 -44.85
N ASP A 356 20.42 3.15 -44.26
CA ASP A 356 19.84 4.32 -43.59
C ASP A 356 19.72 4.07 -42.08
N GLY A 357 20.65 4.63 -41.30
CA GLY A 357 20.55 4.64 -39.83
C GLY A 357 19.35 5.47 -39.32
N ARG A 358 18.97 5.30 -38.05
CA ARG A 358 17.90 6.09 -37.41
C ARG A 358 18.48 6.94 -36.29
N VAL A 359 18.15 8.22 -36.28
CA VAL A 359 18.50 9.15 -35.18
C VAL A 359 17.23 9.65 -34.52
N GLU A 360 17.19 9.60 -33.18
CA GLU A 360 16.10 10.12 -32.36
C GLU A 360 16.63 11.14 -31.36
N LEU A 361 15.81 12.14 -31.04
CA LEU A 361 16.10 13.17 -30.04
C LEU A 361 15.11 13.07 -28.88
N VAL A 362 15.58 13.29 -27.66
CA VAL A 362 14.71 13.32 -26.46
C VAL A 362 15.26 14.28 -25.42
N LEU A 363 14.38 15.03 -24.75
CA LEU A 363 14.77 15.85 -23.61
C LEU A 363 14.82 14.97 -22.35
N ARG A 364 15.96 14.95 -21.66
CA ARG A 364 16.20 14.15 -20.46
C ARG A 364 16.57 15.07 -19.30
N MET A 365 16.03 14.78 -18.12
CA MET A 365 16.50 15.32 -16.86
C MET A 365 17.07 14.20 -15.99
N LEU A 366 18.24 14.46 -15.42
CA LEU A 366 18.95 13.56 -14.51
C LEU A 366 19.32 14.31 -13.24
N ARG A 367 18.81 13.86 -12.09
CA ARG A 367 19.08 14.48 -10.79
C ARG A 367 18.86 13.51 -9.63
N GLN A 368 19.33 13.89 -8.45
CA GLN A 368 19.07 13.19 -7.20
C GLN A 368 18.05 14.00 -6.39
N VAL A 369 16.98 13.36 -5.93
CA VAL A 369 15.85 13.97 -5.22
C VAL A 369 15.63 13.26 -3.89
N ARG A 370 15.14 14.00 -2.91
CA ARG A 370 14.95 13.60 -1.51
C ARG A 370 13.46 13.51 -1.15
N GLY A 371 13.04 12.46 -0.44
CA GLY A 371 11.62 12.17 -0.15
C GLY A 371 11.04 12.82 1.13
N GLU A 372 11.88 13.47 1.92
CA GLU A 372 11.54 13.93 3.27
C GLU A 372 10.56 15.10 3.27
N TYR A 373 10.40 15.82 2.15
CA TYR A 373 9.44 16.92 2.07
C TYR A 373 8.00 16.47 2.35
N SER A 374 7.65 15.20 2.09
CA SER A 374 6.34 14.64 2.47
C SER A 374 6.01 14.74 3.96
N ARG A 375 7.02 14.93 4.81
CA ARG A 375 6.85 15.17 6.25
C ARG A 375 6.28 16.56 6.53
N VAL A 376 6.50 17.56 5.66
CA VAL A 376 5.93 18.92 5.81
C VAL A 376 4.39 18.89 5.71
N PRO A 377 3.76 18.34 4.65
CA PRO A 377 2.32 18.10 4.60
C PRO A 377 1.78 17.24 5.76
N LEU A 378 2.52 16.23 6.20
CA LEU A 378 2.16 15.41 7.37
C LEU A 378 2.03 16.27 8.63
N ARG A 379 3.03 17.11 8.93
CA ARG A 379 3.02 17.98 10.11
C ARG A 379 1.94 19.05 10.04
N LEU A 380 1.67 19.57 8.84
CA LEU A 380 0.56 20.49 8.63
C LEU A 380 -0.80 19.82 8.90
N MET A 381 -1.04 18.63 8.34
CA MET A 381 -2.27 17.88 8.58
C MET A 381 -2.42 17.50 10.05
N HIS A 382 -1.35 17.02 10.68
CA HIS A 382 -1.32 16.68 12.11
C HIS A 382 -1.72 17.88 12.96
N ARG A 383 -1.13 19.05 12.72
CA ARG A 383 -1.46 20.28 13.45
C ARG A 383 -2.93 20.66 13.30
N LEU A 384 -3.44 20.68 12.07
CA LEU A 384 -4.83 21.03 11.78
C LEU A 384 -5.83 20.04 12.37
N ALA A 385 -5.48 18.75 12.43
CA ALA A 385 -6.29 17.72 13.07
C ALA A 385 -6.30 17.86 14.60
N VAL A 386 -5.14 18.10 15.22
CA VAL A 386 -5.02 18.31 16.68
C VAL A 386 -5.79 19.56 17.12
N GLU A 387 -5.81 20.63 16.31
CA GLU A 387 -6.64 21.81 16.57
C GLU A 387 -8.15 21.51 16.59
N GLN A 388 -8.58 20.41 15.96
CA GLN A 388 -9.94 19.89 16.00
C GLN A 388 -10.08 18.71 16.98
N GLU A 389 -9.20 18.64 17.98
CA GLU A 389 -9.20 17.66 19.07
C GLU A 389 -9.04 16.19 18.62
N VAL A 390 -8.55 15.95 17.41
CA VAL A 390 -8.20 14.59 16.95
C VAL A 390 -7.07 14.04 17.84
N PRO A 391 -7.20 12.83 18.43
CA PRO A 391 -6.28 12.29 19.43
C PRO A 391 -5.02 11.72 18.80
N LEU A 392 -4.20 12.58 18.20
CA LEU A 392 -2.89 12.25 17.69
C LEU A 392 -1.83 12.53 18.77
N ARG A 393 -0.88 11.62 18.93
CA ARG A 393 0.30 11.86 19.78
C ARG A 393 1.12 13.03 19.25
N GLU A 394 1.86 13.68 20.13
CA GLU A 394 2.90 14.60 19.70
C GLU A 394 3.92 13.85 18.83
N VAL A 395 4.42 14.55 17.80
CA VAL A 395 5.40 13.97 16.89
C VAL A 395 6.75 13.95 17.61
N ASP A 396 7.28 12.74 17.82
CA ASP A 396 8.57 12.55 18.46
C ASP A 396 9.68 13.18 17.58
N PRO A 397 10.45 14.15 18.09
CA PRO A 397 11.54 14.77 17.36
C PRO A 397 12.74 13.83 17.14
N THR A 398 12.69 12.59 17.63
CA THR A 398 13.72 11.56 17.43
C THR A 398 13.32 10.49 16.40
N ASP A 399 12.04 10.43 16.00
CA ASP A 399 11.56 9.45 15.02
C ASP A 399 11.89 9.90 13.59
N GLU A 400 12.91 9.27 13.00
CA GLU A 400 13.42 9.59 11.66
C GLU A 400 12.35 9.52 10.55
N THR A 401 11.24 8.81 10.74
CA THR A 401 10.18 8.66 9.72
C THR A 401 9.26 9.88 9.58
N VAL A 402 9.19 10.70 10.64
CA VAL A 402 8.34 11.89 10.79
C VAL A 402 9.13 13.15 11.13
N LEU A 403 10.43 13.00 11.43
CA LEU A 403 11.36 14.05 11.74
C LEU A 403 11.58 15.01 10.56
N ILE A 404 11.48 16.30 10.85
CA ILE A 404 11.87 17.40 9.96
C ILE A 404 13.07 18.08 10.61
N GLN A 405 14.16 18.18 9.87
CA GLN A 405 15.40 18.81 10.33
C GLN A 405 16.04 19.63 9.22
N GLY A 406 16.92 20.55 9.63
CA GLY A 406 17.72 21.37 8.74
C GLY A 406 16.87 22.31 7.90
N GLU A 407 17.03 22.23 6.57
CA GLU A 407 16.52 23.20 5.61
C GLU A 407 14.99 23.15 5.40
N LEU A 408 14.31 22.08 5.85
CA LEU A 408 12.85 21.96 5.77
C LEU A 408 12.10 22.60 6.95
N GLU A 409 12.78 22.83 8.09
CA GLU A 409 12.15 23.40 9.28
C GLU A 409 11.68 24.85 9.07
N PRO A 410 12.48 25.77 8.49
CA PRO A 410 12.00 27.13 8.19
C PRO A 410 10.84 27.15 7.18
N ILE A 411 10.83 26.20 6.25
CA ILE A 411 9.78 26.05 5.25
C ILE A 411 8.47 25.62 5.91
N LEU A 412 8.52 24.63 6.81
CA LEU A 412 7.36 24.22 7.59
C LEU A 412 6.79 25.39 8.39
N GLN A 413 7.65 26.13 9.09
CA GLN A 413 7.22 27.28 9.90
C GLN A 413 6.54 28.35 9.04
N GLN A 414 7.15 28.71 7.90
CA GLN A 414 6.59 29.67 6.94
C GLN A 414 5.21 29.22 6.40
N ILE A 415 5.04 27.93 6.12
CA ILE A 415 3.76 27.36 5.68
C ILE A 415 2.73 27.40 6.81
N LEU A 416 3.10 26.96 8.01
CA LEU A 416 2.20 26.91 9.17
C LEU A 416 1.67 28.30 9.54
N GLU A 417 2.56 29.30 9.62
CA GLU A 417 2.18 30.68 9.95
C GLU A 417 1.13 31.23 8.98
N GLN A 418 1.33 31.03 7.69
CA GLN A 418 0.41 31.49 6.66
C GLN A 418 -0.91 30.73 6.68
N VAL A 419 -0.88 29.41 6.85
CA VAL A 419 -2.09 28.58 6.92
C VAL A 419 -2.93 28.94 8.15
N VAL A 420 -2.30 29.20 9.30
CA VAL A 420 -2.99 29.65 10.52
C VAL A 420 -3.64 31.02 10.31
N GLN A 421 -3.04 31.90 9.51
CA GLN A 421 -3.62 33.19 9.10
C GLN A 421 -4.73 33.07 8.05
N GLY A 422 -5.09 31.86 7.64
CA GLY A 422 -6.15 31.60 6.66
C GLY A 422 -5.68 31.61 5.20
N ASN A 423 -4.38 31.65 4.93
CA ASN A 423 -3.87 31.50 3.57
C ASN A 423 -3.85 30.03 3.14
N ASP A 424 -4.75 29.65 2.23
CA ASP A 424 -4.85 28.31 1.67
C ASP A 424 -3.88 28.07 0.49
N ALA A 425 -3.10 29.06 0.09
CA ALA A 425 -2.02 28.92 -0.90
C ALA A 425 -0.76 29.62 -0.36
N PRO A 426 -0.09 29.02 0.64
CA PRO A 426 1.08 29.63 1.26
C PRO A 426 2.16 29.89 0.21
N SER A 427 2.68 31.11 0.18
CA SER A 427 3.78 31.48 -0.70
C SER A 427 5.11 31.25 0.01
N LEU A 428 6.12 30.81 -0.74
CA LEU A 428 7.45 30.62 -0.23
C LEU A 428 8.37 31.72 -0.77
N THR A 429 9.50 31.94 -0.10
CA THR A 429 10.55 32.78 -0.68
C THR A 429 11.11 32.10 -1.92
N THR A 430 11.60 32.85 -2.90
CA THR A 430 12.22 32.28 -4.11
C THR A 430 13.37 31.32 -3.77
N GLU A 431 14.08 31.57 -2.67
CA GLU A 431 15.10 30.68 -2.15
C GLU A 431 14.53 29.31 -1.73
N HIS A 432 13.49 29.32 -0.89
CA HIS A 432 12.81 28.09 -0.44
C HIS A 432 12.12 27.36 -1.60
N GLU A 433 11.50 28.08 -2.53
CA GLU A 433 10.89 27.47 -3.73
C GLU A 433 11.94 26.74 -4.57
N ASN A 434 13.06 27.39 -4.87
CA ASN A 434 14.15 26.78 -5.63
C ASN A 434 14.75 25.58 -4.89
N LEU A 435 14.95 25.68 -3.58
CA LEU A 435 15.42 24.58 -2.75
C LEU A 435 14.47 23.37 -2.86
N LEU A 436 13.16 23.57 -2.67
CA LEU A 436 12.18 22.50 -2.78
C LEU A 436 12.16 21.90 -4.19
N LEU A 437 12.07 22.72 -5.23
CA LEU A 437 12.02 22.26 -6.61
C LEU A 437 13.25 21.43 -7.00
N GLN A 438 14.44 21.83 -6.56
CA GLN A 438 15.69 21.21 -6.98
C GLN A 438 16.07 19.99 -6.15
N ARG A 439 15.70 19.95 -4.86
CA ARG A 439 16.15 18.92 -3.93
C ARG A 439 15.06 17.94 -3.52
N TYR A 440 13.80 18.36 -3.44
CA TYR A 440 12.77 17.59 -2.74
C TYR A 440 11.52 17.27 -3.56
N ILE A 441 11.16 18.12 -4.51
CA ILE A 441 9.96 17.92 -5.32
C ILE A 441 10.29 17.01 -6.49
N HIS A 442 9.56 15.91 -6.62
CA HIS A 442 9.75 14.92 -7.69
C HIS A 442 9.12 15.40 -9.02
N TYR A 443 9.61 14.87 -10.14
CA TYR A 443 9.06 15.14 -11.47
C TYR A 443 8.20 13.97 -11.97
N SER A 444 6.94 13.92 -11.53
CA SER A 444 6.06 12.77 -11.78
C SER A 444 5.58 12.62 -13.24
N ALA A 445 5.55 13.71 -14.02
CA ALA A 445 4.95 13.73 -15.36
C ALA A 445 5.97 13.50 -16.49
N HIS A 446 6.35 12.25 -16.75
CA HIS A 446 7.41 11.91 -17.70
C HIS A 446 7.03 10.84 -18.76
N TYR A 447 7.85 10.72 -19.80
CA TYR A 447 7.69 9.80 -20.93
C TYR A 447 8.57 8.55 -20.84
N ASN A 448 9.03 8.18 -19.62
CA ASN A 448 9.73 6.93 -19.41
C ASN A 448 8.87 5.74 -19.89
N ALA A 449 9.53 4.73 -20.46
CA ALA A 449 8.87 3.47 -20.77
C ALA A 449 8.57 2.74 -19.45
N ILE A 450 7.48 1.98 -19.42
CA ILE A 450 7.23 1.08 -18.30
C ILE A 450 8.26 -0.03 -18.38
N GLU A 451 9.08 -0.15 -17.34
CA GLU A 451 9.99 -1.27 -17.14
C GLU A 451 9.18 -2.43 -16.53
N THR A 452 9.41 -3.64 -17.02
CA THR A 452 8.82 -4.88 -16.51
C THR A 452 9.85 -6.00 -16.61
N MET A 453 9.62 -7.12 -15.92
CA MET A 453 10.46 -8.31 -16.05
C MET A 453 9.83 -9.27 -17.07
N VAL A 454 10.60 -9.67 -18.08
CA VAL A 454 10.23 -10.73 -19.02
C VAL A 454 11.31 -11.81 -18.97
N ALA A 455 10.97 -12.99 -18.45
CA ALA A 455 11.86 -14.15 -18.37
C ALA A 455 13.23 -13.82 -17.73
N GLY A 456 13.24 -13.12 -16.60
CA GLY A 456 14.47 -12.79 -15.90
C GLY A 456 15.25 -11.57 -16.37
N LEU A 457 14.79 -10.93 -17.45
CA LEU A 457 15.45 -9.77 -18.01
C LEU A 457 14.54 -8.54 -17.94
N PRO A 458 15.11 -7.37 -17.60
CA PRO A 458 14.36 -6.14 -17.64
C PRO A 458 14.01 -5.78 -19.09
N ALA A 459 12.71 -5.70 -19.35
CA ALA A 459 12.14 -5.30 -20.63
C ALA A 459 11.45 -3.94 -20.50
N LYS A 460 11.54 -3.13 -21.56
CA LYS A 460 10.88 -1.82 -21.64
C LYS A 460 9.69 -1.91 -22.59
N LEU A 461 8.48 -1.76 -22.05
CA LEU A 461 7.25 -1.68 -22.83
C LEU A 461 7.02 -0.22 -23.24
N GLN A 462 7.11 0.06 -24.54
CA GLN A 462 6.77 1.36 -25.11
C GLN A 462 5.28 1.42 -25.43
N GLY A 463 4.54 2.39 -24.88
CA GLY A 463 3.13 2.65 -25.27
C GLY A 463 2.22 3.18 -24.16
N PHE A 464 2.50 2.87 -22.89
CA PHE A 464 1.79 3.42 -21.74
C PHE A 464 2.66 4.53 -21.12
N LEU A 465 2.27 5.78 -21.33
CA LEU A 465 3.06 6.95 -20.93
C LEU A 465 2.39 7.63 -19.72
N SER A 466 3.18 8.11 -18.76
CA SER A 466 2.73 9.05 -17.73
C SER A 466 2.51 10.44 -18.37
N GLN A 467 1.50 10.53 -19.23
CA GLN A 467 1.31 11.67 -20.13
C GLN A 467 1.07 12.97 -19.34
N CYS A 468 1.75 14.04 -19.76
CA CYS A 468 1.59 15.39 -19.25
C CYS A 468 0.41 16.10 -19.94
N THR A 469 -0.39 16.88 -19.20
CA THR A 469 -1.45 17.73 -19.79
C THR A 469 -0.84 18.78 -20.72
N SER A 470 -1.54 19.20 -21.79
CA SER A 470 -1.03 20.21 -22.75
C SER A 470 -0.89 21.62 -22.14
N THR A 471 -1.33 21.79 -20.90
CA THR A 471 -1.22 23.01 -20.09
C THR A 471 -0.53 22.66 -18.77
N PHE A 472 0.40 23.51 -18.30
CA PHE A 472 1.05 23.43 -16.98
C PHE A 472 0.07 23.65 -15.79
N ARG A 473 -1.24 23.58 -16.03
CA ARG A 473 -2.29 23.64 -15.01
C ARG A 473 -3.05 22.33 -14.99
N ARG A 474 -3.17 21.75 -13.80
CA ARG A 474 -4.01 20.58 -13.51
C ARG A 474 -5.48 20.95 -13.71
N ALA A 475 -6.26 20.10 -14.38
CA ALA A 475 -7.69 20.35 -14.59
C ALA A 475 -8.50 20.01 -13.32
N PRO A 476 -9.31 20.92 -12.77
CA PRO A 476 -10.26 20.59 -11.70
C PRO A 476 -11.45 19.81 -12.26
N GLY A 477 -11.74 18.63 -11.70
CA GLY A 477 -12.90 17.82 -12.08
C GLY A 477 -14.19 18.37 -11.45
N VAL A 478 -14.97 19.16 -12.18
CA VAL A 478 -16.26 19.69 -11.69
C VAL A 478 -17.40 18.73 -12.07
N SER A 479 -18.09 18.19 -11.04
CA SER A 479 -19.25 17.29 -11.17
C SER A 479 -20.38 17.95 -11.96
N THR A 480 -20.90 17.32 -13.02
CA THR A 480 -22.12 17.73 -13.75
C THR A 480 -23.22 16.70 -13.56
N ASP A 481 -24.23 17.04 -12.76
CA ASP A 481 -25.40 16.20 -12.55
C ASP A 481 -26.61 16.73 -13.33
N ARG A 482 -27.12 15.91 -14.26
CA ARG A 482 -28.52 15.80 -14.73
C ARG A 482 -28.62 14.97 -16.01
N GLY A 483 -29.48 13.95 -16.00
CA GLY A 483 -30.07 13.42 -17.23
C GLY A 483 -30.53 11.96 -17.20
N ARG A 484 -31.45 11.59 -16.29
CA ARG A 484 -32.29 10.40 -16.44
C ARG A 484 -33.14 10.54 -17.70
N LEU A 485 -33.01 9.61 -18.67
CA LEU A 485 -34.17 9.17 -19.46
C LEU A 485 -33.96 7.76 -20.02
N MET A 486 -35.02 6.96 -19.83
CA MET A 486 -35.36 5.63 -20.34
C MET A 486 -34.65 5.13 -21.62
N ILE A 487 -34.39 3.82 -21.68
CA ILE A 487 -35.01 2.91 -22.67
C ILE A 487 -35.03 1.49 -22.09
N GLN A 488 -36.22 0.89 -22.15
CA GLN A 488 -36.56 -0.45 -21.69
C GLN A 488 -36.92 -1.31 -22.92
N LYS A 489 -36.63 -2.61 -22.84
CA LYS A 489 -37.15 -3.75 -23.62
C LYS A 489 -36.49 -4.05 -24.98
N ILE A 490 -35.95 -5.28 -25.11
CA ILE A 490 -36.50 -6.35 -25.97
C ILE A 490 -36.28 -7.70 -25.25
N LEU A 491 -37.30 -8.54 -25.36
CA LEU A 491 -37.59 -9.74 -24.60
C LEU A 491 -37.02 -11.01 -25.28
N ALA A 492 -36.61 -11.96 -24.44
CA ALA A 492 -36.62 -13.43 -24.57
C ALA A 492 -37.14 -14.11 -25.85
N MET A 493 -36.40 -15.15 -26.29
CA MET A 493 -36.95 -16.45 -26.73
C MET A 493 -35.83 -17.50 -26.87
N GLY A 494 -36.06 -18.73 -26.38
CA GLY A 494 -35.24 -19.90 -26.71
C GLY A 494 -34.91 -20.86 -25.56
N VAL A 495 -35.92 -21.39 -24.86
CA VAL A 495 -35.77 -22.54 -23.96
C VAL A 495 -36.00 -23.85 -24.72
N MET A 496 -35.12 -24.82 -24.47
CA MET A 496 -35.24 -26.29 -24.66
C MET A 496 -35.33 -26.90 -26.06
N ALA A 497 -34.24 -27.56 -26.45
CA ALA A 497 -34.10 -29.01 -26.72
C ALA A 497 -32.87 -29.18 -27.63
N ILE A 498 -31.81 -29.88 -27.24
CA ILE A 498 -31.70 -31.33 -27.41
C ILE A 498 -30.74 -31.86 -26.34
N ALA A 499 -31.30 -32.69 -25.48
CA ALA A 499 -30.56 -33.67 -24.70
C ALA A 499 -30.20 -34.88 -25.59
N LEU A 500 -29.15 -35.58 -25.16
CA LEU A 500 -28.74 -36.96 -25.53
C LEU A 500 -27.74 -37.09 -26.68
N LEU A 501 -26.45 -37.06 -26.32
CA LEU A 501 -25.38 -38.03 -26.63
C LEU A 501 -24.18 -37.58 -25.75
N GLY A 502 -23.57 -38.30 -24.83
CA GLY A 502 -23.69 -39.65 -24.30
C GLY A 502 -22.45 -39.84 -23.41
N SER A 503 -22.67 -40.18 -22.14
CA SER A 503 -21.74 -40.87 -21.23
C SER A 503 -20.30 -40.37 -21.10
N GLY A 504 -20.09 -39.51 -20.09
CA GLY A 504 -18.83 -39.42 -19.34
C GLY A 504 -19.16 -39.28 -17.87
N CYS A 505 -18.85 -40.28 -17.05
CA CYS A 505 -19.03 -40.24 -15.61
C CYS A 505 -18.26 -39.06 -15.00
N SER A 506 -18.96 -37.99 -14.62
CA SER A 506 -18.43 -37.05 -13.62
C SER A 506 -18.91 -37.53 -12.26
N ALA A 507 -18.05 -38.26 -11.56
CA ALA A 507 -18.18 -38.38 -10.12
C ALA A 507 -18.12 -36.95 -9.55
N TRP A 508 -19.25 -36.44 -9.05
CA TRP A 508 -19.22 -35.29 -8.16
C TRP A 508 -18.44 -35.71 -6.92
N SER A 509 -17.19 -35.29 -6.81
CA SER A 509 -16.50 -35.28 -5.52
C SER A 509 -17.26 -34.31 -4.63
N LYS A 510 -17.88 -34.83 -3.56
CA LYS A 510 -18.30 -34.01 -2.42
C LYS A 510 -17.13 -33.11 -2.06
N ALA A 511 -17.36 -31.79 -2.02
CA ALA A 511 -16.43 -30.89 -1.35
C ALA A 511 -16.22 -31.41 0.08
N ASP A 512 -14.96 -31.46 0.51
CA ASP A 512 -14.59 -31.94 1.83
C ASP A 512 -14.97 -30.86 2.85
N ASP A 513 -15.99 -31.11 3.69
CA ASP A 513 -16.47 -30.16 4.72
C ASP A 513 -15.49 -29.97 5.90
N THR A 514 -14.27 -30.51 5.78
CA THR A 514 -13.22 -30.42 6.80
C THR A 514 -12.61 -29.01 6.84
N LEU A 515 -12.69 -28.34 7.99
CA LEU A 515 -12.06 -27.03 8.20
C LEU A 515 -10.55 -27.18 8.43
N TRP A 516 -9.75 -26.77 7.44
CA TRP A 516 -8.29 -26.78 7.53
C TRP A 516 -7.79 -25.48 8.17
N MET A 517 -6.79 -25.59 9.04
CA MET A 517 -6.28 -24.47 9.82
C MET A 517 -4.76 -24.41 9.72
N VAL A 518 -4.20 -23.21 9.61
CA VAL A 518 -2.76 -22.96 9.75
C VAL A 518 -2.48 -22.07 10.96
N ARG A 519 -1.44 -22.37 11.71
CA ARG A 519 -1.06 -21.65 12.93
C ARG A 519 0.44 -21.38 12.99
N ILE A 520 0.84 -20.36 13.71
CA ILE A 520 2.23 -20.09 14.07
C ILE A 520 2.47 -20.43 15.54
N ALA A 521 3.58 -21.09 15.84
CA ALA A 521 4.06 -21.33 17.20
C ALA A 521 5.46 -20.74 17.37
N ALA A 522 5.80 -20.35 18.60
CA ALA A 522 7.16 -19.93 18.95
C ALA A 522 7.55 -20.55 20.30
N PRO A 523 8.86 -20.76 20.56
CA PRO A 523 9.32 -21.20 21.87
C PRO A 523 8.95 -20.23 22.99
N GLN A 524 8.74 -20.78 24.18
CA GLN A 524 8.56 -19.96 25.36
C GLN A 524 9.83 -19.12 25.59
N HIS A 525 9.65 -17.85 25.95
CA HIS A 525 10.74 -16.86 26.10
C HIS A 525 11.46 -16.47 24.80
N TYR A 526 10.99 -16.92 23.64
CA TYR A 526 11.44 -16.45 22.33
C TYR A 526 10.24 -15.86 21.57
N GLU A 527 9.90 -14.62 21.91
CA GLU A 527 8.76 -13.93 21.28
C GLU A 527 9.19 -13.37 19.92
N VAL A 528 8.34 -13.57 18.92
CA VAL A 528 8.51 -13.03 17.57
C VAL A 528 7.30 -12.19 17.18
N TRP A 529 7.51 -11.26 16.26
CA TRP A 529 6.45 -10.53 15.58
C TRP A 529 6.39 -10.97 14.13
N VAL A 530 5.38 -11.75 13.76
CA VAL A 530 5.13 -12.10 12.36
C VAL A 530 4.56 -10.88 11.67
N THR A 531 5.38 -10.25 10.81
CA THR A 531 5.00 -9.04 10.07
C THR A 531 4.00 -9.39 8.98
N ASP A 532 4.24 -10.50 8.29
CA ASP A 532 3.46 -10.95 7.15
C ASP A 532 3.47 -12.47 7.05
N MET A 533 2.32 -13.06 6.79
CA MET A 533 2.21 -14.47 6.44
C MET A 533 1.28 -14.60 5.25
N PHE A 534 1.77 -14.97 4.07
CA PHE A 534 0.93 -15.17 2.89
C PHE A 534 0.71 -16.65 2.61
N LEU A 535 -0.51 -17.01 2.24
CA LEU A 535 -0.93 -18.34 1.83
C LEU A 535 -1.37 -18.26 0.36
N GLU A 536 -0.90 -19.20 -0.44
CA GLU A 536 -1.18 -19.27 -1.87
C GLU A 536 -1.65 -20.67 -2.22
N LYS A 537 -2.79 -20.74 -2.90
CA LYS A 537 -3.24 -21.87 -3.69
C LYS A 537 -3.31 -21.42 -5.14
N SER A 538 -2.35 -21.84 -5.94
CA SER A 538 -2.15 -21.26 -7.25
C SER A 538 -3.37 -21.44 -8.17
N GLY A 539 -3.81 -20.34 -8.77
CA GLY A 539 -4.99 -20.31 -9.64
C GLY A 539 -6.33 -20.33 -8.89
N GLU A 540 -6.30 -20.37 -7.55
CA GLU A 540 -7.51 -20.39 -6.72
C GLU A 540 -7.57 -19.19 -5.74
N ARG A 541 -6.58 -19.05 -4.84
CA ARG A 541 -6.59 -17.99 -3.82
C ARG A 541 -5.17 -17.60 -3.41
N SER A 542 -4.95 -16.29 -3.26
CA SER A 542 -3.76 -15.69 -2.65
C SER A 542 -4.20 -14.76 -1.54
N TRP A 543 -3.69 -14.95 -0.33
CA TRP A 543 -4.22 -14.27 0.84
C TRP A 543 -3.15 -14.16 1.94
N ARG A 544 -3.33 -13.35 2.98
CA ARG A 544 -2.40 -13.30 4.14
C ARG A 544 -3.12 -13.52 5.43
N GLN A 545 -2.49 -14.33 6.25
CA GLN A 545 -2.92 -14.56 7.59
C GLN A 545 -2.35 -13.45 8.49
N PRO A 546 -3.19 -12.58 9.11
CA PRO A 546 -2.73 -11.77 10.24
C PRO A 546 -2.28 -12.67 11.37
N ILE A 547 -1.05 -12.48 11.86
CA ILE A 547 -0.51 -13.24 12.98
C ILE A 547 -0.08 -12.32 14.13
N GLY A 548 0.82 -11.35 13.87
CA GLY A 548 1.31 -10.43 14.91
C GLY A 548 2.24 -11.11 15.93
N THR A 549 2.05 -10.83 17.22
CA THR A 549 2.90 -11.37 18.30
C THR A 549 2.69 -12.86 18.52
N VAL A 550 3.79 -13.63 18.57
CA VAL A 550 3.81 -15.05 18.93
C VAL A 550 4.88 -15.29 19.99
N GLY A 551 4.49 -15.77 21.18
CA GLY A 551 5.42 -16.00 22.30
C GLY A 551 5.30 -17.34 23.02
N CYS A 552 4.35 -18.19 22.62
CA CYS A 552 4.18 -19.57 23.11
C CYS A 552 3.07 -20.25 22.27
N CYS A 553 3.07 -21.57 22.05
CA CYS A 553 3.99 -22.55 22.63
C CYS A 553 4.49 -23.55 21.58
N TRP A 554 5.81 -23.76 21.54
CA TRP A 554 6.49 -24.72 20.65
C TRP A 554 6.28 -26.19 21.04
N LYS A 555 6.21 -26.51 22.34
CA LYS A 555 6.05 -27.89 22.84
C LYS A 555 5.41 -27.90 24.24
N GLY A 556 4.88 -29.05 24.65
CA GLY A 556 4.36 -29.31 26.01
C GLY A 556 2.83 -29.32 26.06
N ALA A 557 2.25 -29.26 27.26
CA ALA A 557 0.78 -29.36 27.43
C ALA A 557 -0.03 -28.26 26.70
N ARG A 558 0.63 -27.22 26.21
CA ARG A 558 0.04 -26.07 25.51
C ARG A 558 0.55 -25.87 24.08
N GLY A 559 1.31 -26.80 23.48
CA GLY A 559 1.86 -26.64 22.12
C GLY A 559 2.38 -27.94 21.48
N PRO A 560 2.60 -27.97 20.14
CA PRO A 560 2.76 -26.80 19.26
C PRO A 560 1.44 -26.14 18.84
N THR A 561 1.21 -24.89 19.25
CA THR A 561 0.07 -24.06 18.78
C THR A 561 0.34 -22.57 19.02
N GLY A 562 -0.43 -21.72 18.34
CA GLY A 562 -0.50 -20.28 18.58
C GLY A 562 -1.54 -19.62 17.64
N PRO A 563 -1.42 -18.31 17.37
CA PRO A 563 -2.32 -17.57 16.48
C PRO A 563 -2.25 -18.11 15.04
N GLY A 564 -3.34 -17.95 14.30
CA GLY A 564 -3.50 -18.52 12.97
C GLY A 564 -4.93 -18.37 12.46
N GLY A 565 -5.23 -19.01 11.34
CA GLY A 565 -6.55 -18.92 10.71
C GLY A 565 -6.81 -20.04 9.71
N ARG A 566 -7.85 -19.84 8.90
CA ARG A 566 -8.35 -20.86 7.98
C ARG A 566 -7.39 -21.01 6.81
N ALA A 567 -7.15 -22.26 6.43
CA ALA A 567 -6.33 -22.64 5.30
C ALA A 567 -7.21 -23.22 4.18
N ASP A 568 -8.30 -22.52 3.83
CA ASP A 568 -9.25 -22.93 2.80
C ASP A 568 -9.27 -21.92 1.64
N PRO A 569 -8.91 -22.31 0.41
CA PRO A 569 -8.42 -23.64 0.01
C PRO A 569 -7.07 -23.99 0.63
N PHE A 570 -6.72 -25.27 0.70
CA PHE A 570 -5.45 -25.69 1.31
C PHE A 570 -4.24 -25.18 0.50
N PRO A 571 -3.33 -24.40 1.10
CA PRO A 571 -2.26 -23.71 0.38
C PRO A 571 -1.23 -24.70 -0.18
N GLU A 572 -0.64 -24.34 -1.32
CA GLU A 572 0.55 -24.99 -1.86
C GLU A 572 1.83 -24.22 -1.54
N LEU A 573 1.72 -22.95 -1.14
CA LEU A 573 2.85 -22.11 -0.77
C LEU A 573 2.49 -21.18 0.39
N ILE A 574 3.42 -21.04 1.34
CA ILE A 574 3.28 -20.22 2.54
C ILE A 574 4.52 -19.35 2.67
N LEU A 575 4.40 -18.03 2.56
CA LEU A 575 5.46 -17.07 2.91
C LEU A 575 5.25 -16.62 4.34
N VAL A 576 6.30 -16.55 5.15
CA VAL A 576 6.25 -16.00 6.51
C VAL A 576 7.46 -15.09 6.74
N ASN A 577 7.18 -13.86 7.16
CA ASN A 577 8.15 -12.85 7.56
C ASN A 577 7.96 -12.55 9.04
N TRP A 578 9.05 -12.48 9.80
CA TRP A 578 8.96 -12.13 11.21
C TRP A 578 10.18 -11.37 11.70
N PHE A 579 9.98 -10.65 12.79
CA PHE A 579 11.04 -10.02 13.57
C PHE A 579 11.24 -10.79 14.87
N SER A 580 12.49 -11.12 15.20
CA SER A 580 12.88 -11.73 16.47
C SER A 580 13.23 -10.65 17.48
N TYR A 581 12.47 -10.56 18.59
CA TYR A 581 12.79 -9.61 19.66
C TYR A 581 14.07 -10.00 20.40
N ALA A 582 14.38 -11.30 20.51
CA ALA A 582 15.59 -11.77 21.18
C ALA A 582 16.85 -11.41 20.36
N GLU A 583 16.78 -11.60 19.04
CA GLU A 583 17.95 -11.45 18.16
C GLU A 583 18.05 -10.08 17.51
N GLN A 584 16.98 -9.27 17.57
CA GLN A 584 16.87 -7.99 16.86
C GLN A 584 17.07 -8.13 15.34
N LYS A 585 16.54 -9.22 14.78
CA LYS A 585 16.71 -9.61 13.38
C LYS A 585 15.38 -9.86 12.70
N TYR A 586 15.33 -9.56 11.41
CA TYR A 586 14.22 -9.94 10.54
C TYR A 586 14.55 -11.26 9.87
N TYR A 587 13.53 -12.09 9.69
CA TYR A 587 13.63 -13.37 9.02
C TYR A 587 12.50 -13.52 8.02
N THR A 588 12.78 -14.21 6.92
CA THR A 588 11.78 -14.61 5.94
C THR A 588 11.94 -16.08 5.58
N LYS A 589 10.80 -16.75 5.36
CA LYS A 589 10.78 -18.08 4.78
C LYS A 589 9.61 -18.28 3.86
N ILE A 590 9.90 -18.85 2.69
CA ILE A 590 8.90 -19.44 1.80
C ILE A 590 8.90 -20.95 2.03
N ILE A 591 7.71 -21.49 2.33
CA ILE A 591 7.44 -22.89 2.60
C ILE A 591 6.60 -23.41 1.43
N GLN A 592 7.17 -24.31 0.63
CA GLN A 592 6.41 -25.06 -0.36
C GLN A 592 5.72 -26.22 0.35
N VAL A 593 4.39 -26.24 0.33
CA VAL A 593 3.60 -27.30 0.96
C VAL A 593 3.69 -28.56 0.09
N PRO A 594 4.13 -29.71 0.62
CA PRO A 594 4.20 -30.95 -0.14
C PRO A 594 2.84 -31.32 -0.75
N GLU A 595 2.83 -31.77 -2.00
CA GLU A 595 1.58 -32.09 -2.72
C GLU A 595 0.76 -33.18 -2.03
N ASP A 596 1.43 -34.09 -1.30
CA ASP A 596 0.85 -35.17 -0.51
C ASP A 596 0.43 -34.75 0.91
N LEU A 597 0.76 -33.52 1.34
CA LEU A 597 0.55 -33.12 2.73
C LEU A 597 -0.93 -33.10 3.11
N LEU A 598 -1.80 -32.63 2.20
CA LEU A 598 -3.24 -32.63 2.45
C LEU A 598 -3.79 -34.05 2.59
N ASP A 599 -3.30 -35.01 1.81
CA ASP A 599 -3.71 -36.41 1.91
C ASP A 599 -3.25 -37.02 3.24
N ARG A 600 -2.03 -36.72 3.68
CA ARG A 600 -1.52 -37.10 5.01
C ARG A 600 -2.32 -36.45 6.14
N MET A 601 -2.81 -35.23 5.94
CA MET A 601 -3.68 -34.54 6.89
C MET A 601 -5.09 -35.13 6.94
N ARG A 602 -5.59 -35.70 5.84
CA ARG A 602 -6.86 -36.45 5.81
C ARG A 602 -6.79 -37.77 6.58
N GLU A 603 -5.59 -38.31 6.82
CA GLU A 603 -5.44 -39.52 7.62
C GLU A 603 -5.99 -39.30 9.04
N PRO A 604 -6.90 -40.16 9.50
CA PRO A 604 -7.54 -39.98 10.79
C PRO A 604 -6.53 -40.17 11.93
N ALA A 605 -6.56 -39.25 12.89
CA ALA A 605 -5.87 -39.36 14.16
C ALA A 605 -6.88 -39.38 15.31
N THR A 606 -6.55 -40.13 16.35
CA THR A 606 -7.38 -40.21 17.55
C THR A 606 -7.22 -38.95 18.39
N TYR A 607 -8.33 -38.35 18.81
CA TYR A 607 -8.37 -37.20 19.71
C TYR A 607 -9.41 -37.40 20.82
N VAL A 608 -9.10 -36.87 22.01
CA VAL A 608 -9.93 -37.02 23.21
C VAL A 608 -10.84 -35.81 23.36
N THR A 609 -12.14 -36.04 23.51
CA THR A 609 -13.12 -35.01 23.90
C THR A 609 -13.49 -35.18 25.38
N GLN A 610 -14.27 -34.25 25.94
CA GLN A 610 -14.73 -34.36 27.33
C GLN A 610 -15.59 -35.61 27.61
N VAL A 611 -16.12 -36.26 26.57
CA VAL A 611 -17.15 -37.31 26.69
C VAL A 611 -16.72 -38.63 26.06
N ASP A 612 -15.88 -38.59 25.02
CA ASP A 612 -15.47 -39.80 24.27
C ASP A 612 -14.14 -39.60 23.52
N VAL A 613 -13.54 -40.70 23.09
CA VAL A 613 -12.40 -40.75 22.18
C VAL A 613 -12.90 -40.82 20.75
N ARG A 614 -12.56 -39.82 19.93
CA ARG A 614 -12.98 -39.71 18.53
C ARG A 614 -11.81 -39.88 17.58
N SER A 615 -12.11 -40.08 16.31
CA SER A 615 -11.12 -40.16 15.25
C SER A 615 -11.54 -39.24 14.11
N GLY A 616 -10.61 -38.46 13.58
CA GLY A 616 -10.88 -37.47 12.53
C GLY A 616 -9.59 -36.95 11.91
N PRO A 617 -9.68 -36.18 10.81
CA PRO A 617 -8.51 -35.71 10.07
C PRO A 617 -7.61 -34.82 10.94
N ARG A 618 -6.30 -34.84 10.67
CA ARG A 618 -5.30 -33.91 11.21
C ARG A 618 -5.46 -32.54 10.56
N ASN A 619 -6.46 -31.80 11.01
CA ASN A 619 -6.88 -30.56 10.36
C ASN A 619 -6.06 -29.31 10.73
N LEU A 620 -5.00 -29.44 11.53
CA LEU A 620 -4.10 -28.34 11.93
C LEU A 620 -2.73 -28.50 11.28
N LEU A 621 -2.27 -27.43 10.62
CA LEU A 621 -0.90 -27.22 10.14
C LEU A 621 -0.22 -26.16 11.02
N THR A 622 0.71 -26.53 11.88
CA THR A 622 1.41 -25.58 12.77
C THR A 622 2.82 -25.32 12.27
N ILE A 623 3.19 -24.05 12.10
CA ILE A 623 4.53 -23.59 11.70
C ILE A 623 5.21 -22.99 12.93
N GLY A 624 6.24 -23.65 13.44
CA GLY A 624 7.11 -23.15 14.49
C GLY A 624 8.17 -22.21 13.94
N LEU A 625 8.32 -21.04 14.56
CA LEU A 625 9.44 -20.11 14.35
C LEU A 625 10.34 -20.10 15.60
N ALA A 626 11.57 -20.54 15.45
CA ALA A 626 12.56 -20.70 16.53
C ALA A 626 13.79 -19.80 16.32
N PRO A 627 14.65 -19.67 17.35
CA PRO A 627 15.90 -18.93 17.24
C PRO A 627 16.79 -19.32 16.07
N GLY A 628 17.60 -18.36 15.64
CA GLY A 628 18.52 -18.49 14.53
C GLY A 628 17.84 -18.61 13.17
N GLY A 629 16.52 -18.44 13.08
CA GLY A 629 15.74 -18.59 11.84
C GLY A 629 15.22 -20.02 11.59
N THR A 630 15.23 -20.90 12.60
CA THR A 630 14.76 -22.29 12.43
C THR A 630 13.23 -22.32 12.25
N VAL A 631 12.75 -23.01 11.21
CA VAL A 631 11.32 -23.21 10.93
C VAL A 631 10.99 -24.69 10.93
N VAL A 632 9.94 -25.08 11.64
CA VAL A 632 9.46 -26.47 11.71
C VAL A 632 7.97 -26.50 11.45
N VAL A 633 7.48 -27.49 10.72
CA VAL A 633 6.05 -27.62 10.43
C VAL A 633 5.54 -28.95 10.94
N TRP A 634 4.39 -28.92 11.61
CA TRP A 634 3.69 -30.09 12.13
C TRP A 634 2.27 -30.19 11.59
N ILE A 635 1.76 -31.42 11.49
CA ILE A 635 0.34 -31.70 11.30
C ILE A 635 -0.24 -32.38 12.55
N SER A 636 -1.44 -32.01 12.95
CA SER A 636 -2.14 -32.61 14.11
C SER A 636 -3.65 -32.39 14.04
N ASN A 637 -4.41 -33.05 14.93
CA ASN A 637 -5.78 -32.63 15.28
C ASN A 637 -5.95 -32.30 16.77
N GLN A 638 -4.96 -32.65 17.59
CA GLN A 638 -4.92 -32.33 19.01
C GLN A 638 -3.46 -32.17 19.46
N ILE A 639 -3.21 -31.28 20.42
CA ILE A 639 -1.89 -31.16 21.05
C ILE A 639 -1.51 -32.51 21.68
N GLY A 640 -0.31 -33.01 21.38
CA GLY A 640 0.21 -34.30 21.85
C GLY A 640 0.20 -35.41 20.80
N ASN A 641 -0.38 -35.18 19.61
CA ASN A 641 -0.31 -36.11 18.48
C ASN A 641 0.27 -35.49 17.20
N GLU A 642 1.05 -34.42 17.35
CA GLU A 642 1.76 -33.75 16.27
C GLU A 642 2.76 -34.67 15.54
N ILE A 643 2.79 -34.55 14.23
CA ILE A 643 3.76 -35.19 13.35
C ILE A 643 4.55 -34.09 12.66
N GLU A 644 5.87 -34.07 12.86
CA GLU A 644 6.77 -33.17 12.11
C GLU A 644 6.79 -33.59 10.64
N VAL A 645 6.54 -32.63 9.75
CA VAL A 645 6.46 -32.90 8.30
C VAL A 645 7.57 -32.21 7.52
N MET A 646 8.18 -31.16 8.07
CA MET A 646 9.34 -30.49 7.48
C MET A 646 10.05 -29.60 8.49
N ARG A 647 11.33 -29.36 8.21
CA ARG A 647 12.23 -28.50 8.97
C ARG A 647 13.15 -27.78 8.01
N MET A 648 13.37 -26.49 8.24
CA MET A 648 14.10 -25.63 7.32
C MET A 648 14.68 -24.41 8.02
N GLN A 649 15.60 -23.75 7.31
CA GLN A 649 16.26 -22.54 7.76
C GLN A 649 15.71 -21.32 7.01
N ALA A 650 15.44 -20.25 7.74
CA ALA A 650 15.01 -18.97 7.21
C ALA A 650 16.17 -18.02 6.93
N THR A 651 15.92 -17.08 6.03
CA THR A 651 16.89 -16.10 5.59
C THR A 651 16.78 -14.86 6.47
N GLU A 652 17.91 -14.41 7.02
CA GLU A 652 17.99 -13.14 7.75
C GLU A 652 17.85 -11.98 6.76
N LEU A 653 16.90 -11.08 7.00
CA LEU A 653 16.69 -9.89 6.20
C LEU A 653 17.39 -8.68 6.84
N PRO A 654 18.04 -7.81 6.03
CA PRO A 654 18.45 -6.52 6.52
C PRO A 654 17.20 -5.69 6.82
N GLY A 655 17.12 -5.14 8.02
CA GLY A 655 16.03 -4.28 8.44
C GLY A 655 16.41 -3.50 9.68
N ASP A 656 15.88 -2.29 9.82
CA ASP A 656 16.13 -1.47 11.00
C ASP A 656 15.33 -2.03 12.20
N PRO A 657 16.01 -2.51 13.26
CA PRO A 657 15.34 -2.99 14.47
C PRO A 657 14.62 -1.87 15.22
N SER A 658 14.93 -0.59 14.93
CA SER A 658 14.35 0.57 15.61
C SER A 658 12.82 0.61 15.52
N ARG A 659 12.23 0.06 14.45
CA ARG A 659 10.78 -0.10 14.25
C ARG A 659 10.09 -0.86 15.39
N PHE A 660 10.83 -1.72 16.08
CA PHE A 660 10.33 -2.53 17.19
C PHE A 660 10.85 -2.08 18.55
N THR A 661 11.54 -0.94 18.68
CA THR A 661 12.23 -0.50 19.92
C THR A 661 11.35 -0.63 21.17
N GLU A 662 10.16 -0.03 21.18
CA GLU A 662 9.26 -0.07 22.35
C GLU A 662 8.76 -1.49 22.65
N ARG A 663 8.47 -2.28 21.61
CA ARG A 663 8.03 -3.68 21.76
C ARG A 663 9.16 -4.57 22.26
N THR A 664 10.38 -4.37 21.76
CA THR A 664 11.61 -4.99 22.24
C THR A 664 11.84 -4.68 23.70
N LYS A 665 11.68 -3.41 24.12
CA LYS A 665 11.81 -3.02 25.53
C LYS A 665 10.83 -3.78 26.41
N GLY A 666 9.54 -3.79 26.04
CA GLY A 666 8.53 -4.55 26.78
C GLY A 666 8.79 -6.06 26.80
N TYR A 667 9.33 -6.64 25.72
CA TYR A 667 9.75 -8.03 25.67
C TYR A 667 10.92 -8.32 26.64
N LEU A 668 11.93 -7.45 26.65
CA LEU A 668 13.11 -7.59 27.52
C LEU A 668 12.75 -7.37 28.99
N GLU A 669 11.75 -6.55 29.32
CA GLU A 669 11.22 -6.43 30.69
C GLU A 669 10.60 -7.76 31.17
N ARG A 670 9.92 -8.51 30.28
CA ARG A 670 9.27 -9.79 30.62
C ARG A 670 10.22 -10.99 30.60
N ASN A 671 11.20 -11.01 29.69
CA ASN A 671 12.01 -12.19 29.39
C ASN A 671 13.52 -11.98 29.56
N GLY A 672 13.97 -10.75 29.84
CA GLY A 672 15.40 -10.41 29.86
C GLY A 672 16.20 -11.14 30.93
N ASP A 673 15.63 -11.40 32.11
CA ASP A 673 16.29 -12.19 33.16
C ASP A 673 16.57 -13.62 32.69
N TYR A 674 15.57 -14.25 32.07
CA TYR A 674 15.70 -15.61 31.53
C TYR A 674 16.76 -15.68 30.43
N LEU A 675 16.75 -14.73 29.49
CA LEU A 675 17.73 -14.67 28.40
C LEU A 675 19.16 -14.43 28.90
N ARG A 676 19.34 -13.65 29.97
CA ARG A 676 20.66 -13.44 30.59
C ARG A 676 21.20 -14.71 31.24
N GLU A 677 20.34 -15.50 31.86
CA GLU A 677 20.74 -16.74 32.56
C GLU A 677 20.97 -17.91 31.59
N HIS A 678 20.15 -18.04 30.55
CA HIS A 678 20.13 -19.23 29.67
C HIS A 678 20.65 -18.99 28.24
N GLY A 679 20.79 -17.72 27.83
CA GLY A 679 21.14 -17.36 26.45
C GLY A 679 20.01 -17.60 25.43
N ILE A 680 20.30 -17.33 24.16
CA ILE A 680 19.42 -17.66 23.03
C ILE A 680 19.93 -18.96 22.41
N PRO A 681 19.23 -20.09 22.57
CA PRO A 681 19.69 -21.34 21.98
C PRO A 681 19.44 -21.31 20.47
N THR A 682 20.46 -21.09 19.65
CA THR A 682 20.32 -21.06 18.18
C THR A 682 20.42 -22.43 17.53
N GLU A 683 20.66 -23.50 18.32
CA GLU A 683 20.83 -24.88 17.85
C GLU A 683 19.96 -25.85 18.67
N GLY A 684 19.60 -27.00 18.09
CA GLY A 684 18.90 -28.09 18.79
C GLY A 684 17.37 -27.99 18.84
N TRP A 685 16.78 -27.07 18.08
CA TRP A 685 15.33 -26.96 17.86
C TRP A 685 14.82 -28.01 16.90
#